data_AF-A0A229XNQ5-F1
#
_entry.id   AF-A0A229XNQ5-F1
#
_cell.length_a   1.000
_cell.length_b   1.000
_cell.length_c   1.000
_cell.angle_alpha   90.00
_cell.angle_beta   90.00
_cell.angle_gamma   90.00
#
_symmetry.space_group_name_H-M   'P 1'
#
loop_
_entity.id
_entity.type
_entity.pdbx_description
1 polymer ?
#
loop_
_entity_poly.entity_id
_entity_poly.type
_entity_poly.pdbx_seq_one_letter_code
_entity_poly.pdbx_strand_id
1 'polypeptide(L)'
;MFWGLQKKLSDVWLQLTARYLRNFDRSRSLRHASPRPSIGWRPFALRPMYLSILGLLMLTMLAIIEALRQYTIRYGGLVFYQDTTDLSDAATFAYNYVPVIVSLILVIFWSFTDFDVLRLEPYFQLSRPEGAPATTLFINYNFGQSFLTPVLSAKRGHWVVLLVSLLTVLMRIFLPALQSAVFELREISVLSDETVRTWPDLVDLPSQARWIAAQEKNNWDSSALASDGCSLQKTRSAKYAVAPVEIPTVDYRESTVWTLNQTIYWSELSCQDVMVNGNLKVTANDTTDGLPIISWNVTGVQLQQPKNQSQQCTLDFQYSNIFFPSTDYLQIRYWEPVWADNVFQSFTTNGCNPFDLYGILIAVNATRATDNDADDMSLSGVNFASSATLFACSIDYHKADAMLQLHANSSITSVTIQPGTTINLTDDLFNIDEFQGFLSHRAPYTSDMLFFRINETSGARVVTELPVINQEIGDLEPVVVLDSSEVMTKEEFELKVTRGVKQTFLLTMGRLFNLDEAPAVVPATRLTRQVTLAVVEFAALWSEVILGLGAVITLGLLHVYKNRDNVLQSDPCSVAAMCTIVTDLFGPSNILADPRFEFHQYSTRQLRRLLRNCWLRWEPGPGPNGRRLAIVTSDGSPIQLDDQMRKRADPMPHFLVIPFFLIEFLFLVGVITAMSLVVASLTKDGKFQHLTQSDSSFFQVVLSVLPSIVASAVGSLCMSIYRYISILEPWVHLQRGRATAKASLSMNYSSQTPLAVLVKAMRDRHLLLLLISAACIANTALTAVAGGFFTQQLTSSSLHTSSLFTNYSNAVFQQTDFAADFTEYDIIQTSITTGVSTLPWTSANHSFVPIAIKDPDPDALYGANTLGIGADLVCQELSIADSLVENPQDGSAYWVYQTFDDPDLQCKVDMTPLQHPQEDVTLSIHFLSPVATEDETDDCQTSTVVVLGRWNYTAGSAVTNENTVALHCEPRIHLETYSIIFDAKGHIQDLSSIAGTTITSGPMYDNATVSLGQFNKVFAAIPQSYISNSTYDRKSYITSYDWAGFLVARLYRRQEPHFTSLGTYELMNMSKIVYQWVYSTYFTIWKDIYLQPLDTPHTAPNSTVIYNTWTMAPSIPSLAIALVIIALDTLIILIVFGTRRGRFKGPRVPRSIGAVMPWIAHSRMLDDFRGTYFWTSVQRRVHLDRLNKRYGFRMFLNADGHWRYAVDEEPAEDKCAGEAEDGFKMSGAIQLRELDDASDSTSSLSSSEPTNPTTREVDRQE
;
A
#
# COMPACT_ATOMS: atom_id res chain seq x y z
N MET A 1 7.69 -38.81 9.95
CA MET A 1 9.09 -39.31 10.00
C MET A 1 9.93 -38.72 11.15
N PHE A 2 9.71 -37.47 11.59
CA PHE A 2 10.64 -36.73 12.47
C PHE A 2 10.93 -37.30 13.87
N TRP A 3 9.94 -37.82 14.61
CA TRP A 3 10.12 -38.26 16.01
C TRP A 3 11.23 -39.32 16.21
N GLY A 4 11.52 -40.14 15.19
CA GLY A 4 12.59 -41.15 15.26
C GLY A 4 14.01 -40.57 15.28
N LEU A 5 14.24 -39.36 14.76
CA LEU A 5 15.54 -38.69 14.85
C LEU A 5 15.79 -38.10 16.24
N GLN A 6 14.75 -37.56 16.88
CA GLN A 6 14.89 -36.81 18.14
C GLN A 6 15.41 -37.69 19.29
N LYS A 7 14.91 -38.93 19.42
CA LYS A 7 15.47 -39.92 20.36
C LYS A 7 16.92 -40.30 20.04
N LYS A 8 17.24 -40.59 18.77
CA LYS A 8 18.63 -40.91 18.38
C LYS A 8 19.60 -39.74 18.65
N LEU A 9 19.15 -38.50 18.47
CA LEU A 9 19.93 -37.31 18.83
C LEU A 9 20.08 -37.14 20.35
N SER A 10 19.03 -37.36 21.15
CA SER A 10 19.15 -37.33 22.61
C SER A 10 20.05 -38.43 23.16
N ASP A 11 20.00 -39.64 22.61
CA ASP A 11 20.86 -40.75 23.00
C ASP A 11 22.33 -40.48 22.65
N VAL A 12 22.60 -39.90 21.47
CA VAL A 12 23.95 -39.45 21.10
C VAL A 12 24.42 -38.30 21.99
N TRP A 13 23.55 -37.36 22.37
CA TRP A 13 23.88 -36.26 23.27
C TRP A 13 24.14 -36.72 24.72
N LEU A 14 23.38 -37.72 25.20
CA LEU A 14 23.61 -38.40 26.48
C LEU A 14 24.90 -39.22 26.47
N GLN A 15 25.23 -39.92 25.38
CA GLN A 15 26.51 -40.63 25.26
C GLN A 15 27.71 -39.67 25.13
N LEU A 16 27.53 -38.52 24.47
CA LEU A 16 28.55 -37.46 24.40
C LEU A 16 28.80 -36.84 25.77
N THR A 17 27.76 -36.41 26.49
CA THR A 17 27.88 -35.83 27.84
C THR A 17 28.43 -36.85 28.85
N ALA A 18 27.98 -38.11 28.83
CA ALA A 18 28.51 -39.16 29.69
C ALA A 18 29.99 -39.48 29.41
N ARG A 19 30.45 -39.44 28.14
CA ARG A 19 31.89 -39.53 27.81
C ARG A 19 32.67 -38.31 28.25
N TYR A 20 32.10 -37.11 28.16
CA TYR A 20 32.73 -35.88 28.63
C TYR A 20 32.93 -35.88 30.16
N LEU A 21 31.90 -36.30 30.90
CA LEU A 21 31.92 -36.42 32.36
C LEU A 21 32.92 -37.49 32.85
N ARG A 22 32.94 -38.68 32.24
CA ARG A 22 33.90 -39.75 32.62
C ARG A 22 35.37 -39.35 32.42
N ASN A 23 35.68 -38.50 31.44
CA ASN A 23 37.02 -37.97 31.26
C ASN A 23 37.35 -36.86 32.28
N PHE A 24 36.34 -36.21 32.87
CA PHE A 24 36.52 -35.15 33.85
C PHE A 24 36.93 -35.70 35.23
N ASP A 25 36.28 -36.76 35.73
CA ASP A 25 36.54 -37.31 37.07
C ASP A 25 37.97 -37.85 37.26
N ARG A 26 38.58 -38.39 36.19
CA ARG A 26 39.97 -38.90 36.25
C ARG A 26 41.01 -37.82 36.54
N SER A 27 40.67 -36.53 36.38
CA SER A 27 41.57 -35.40 36.64
C SER A 27 41.76 -35.07 38.14
N ARG A 28 40.96 -35.64 39.04
CA ARG A 28 40.97 -35.27 40.48
C ARG A 28 42.01 -36.00 41.34
N SER A 29 42.57 -37.12 40.90
CA SER A 29 43.29 -38.05 41.80
C SER A 29 44.80 -37.83 41.98
N LEU A 30 45.45 -36.94 41.21
CA LEU A 30 46.90 -36.72 41.29
C LEU A 30 47.27 -35.23 41.40
N ARG A 31 47.26 -34.73 42.64
CA ARG A 31 47.88 -33.44 43.01
C ARG A 31 49.00 -33.66 44.02
N HIS A 32 50.23 -33.78 43.54
CA HIS A 32 51.42 -33.46 44.33
C HIS A 32 51.97 -32.11 43.89
N ALA A 33 52.56 -31.38 44.85
CA ALA A 33 52.80 -29.96 44.70
C ALA A 33 53.99 -29.64 43.78
N SER A 34 53.74 -28.84 42.75
CA SER A 34 54.75 -28.05 42.04
C SER A 34 54.37 -26.56 42.14
N PRO A 35 55.32 -25.62 42.09
CA PRO A 35 55.01 -24.19 42.21
C PRO A 35 54.00 -23.71 41.16
N ARG A 36 53.22 -22.68 41.52
CA ARG A 36 52.17 -22.12 40.66
C ARG A 36 52.80 -21.61 39.35
N PRO A 37 52.36 -22.06 38.16
CA PRO A 37 52.88 -21.56 36.89
C PRO A 37 52.52 -20.08 36.70
N SER A 38 53.35 -19.35 35.96
CA SER A 38 53.06 -17.97 35.56
C SER A 38 51.82 -17.90 34.67
N ILE A 39 51.08 -16.79 34.75
CA ILE A 39 49.85 -16.57 33.98
C ILE A 39 50.23 -16.34 32.50
N GLY A 40 50.23 -17.42 31.72
CA GLY A 40 50.57 -17.38 30.29
C GLY A 40 49.69 -16.40 29.50
N TRP A 41 50.31 -15.71 28.55
CA TRP A 41 49.72 -14.69 27.68
C TRP A 41 48.45 -15.18 26.97
N ARG A 42 47.38 -14.39 27.07
CA ARG A 42 46.12 -14.59 26.35
C ARG A 42 45.81 -13.36 25.49
N PRO A 43 45.37 -13.54 24.24
CA PRO A 43 44.93 -12.42 23.40
C PRO A 43 43.67 -11.78 23.99
N PHE A 44 43.35 -10.58 23.53
CA PHE A 44 42.25 -9.78 24.07
C PHE A 44 40.90 -10.52 24.04
N ALA A 45 40.59 -11.21 22.93
CA ALA A 45 39.32 -11.89 22.73
C ALA A 45 39.08 -13.10 23.66
N LEU A 46 40.15 -13.68 24.23
CA LEU A 46 40.06 -14.83 25.15
C LEU A 46 40.22 -14.41 26.63
N ARG A 47 40.05 -13.12 26.93
CA ARG A 47 40.00 -12.61 28.32
C ARG A 47 38.58 -12.65 28.86
N PRO A 48 38.39 -12.91 30.16
CA PRO A 48 37.05 -13.09 30.74
C PRO A 48 36.17 -11.85 30.55
N MET A 49 36.72 -10.63 30.75
CA MET A 49 35.97 -9.39 30.53
C MET A 49 35.38 -9.29 29.11
N TYR A 50 36.16 -9.63 28.08
CA TYR A 50 35.71 -9.54 26.69
C TYR A 50 34.61 -10.56 26.37
N LEU A 51 34.80 -11.81 26.80
CA LEU A 51 33.79 -12.86 26.61
C LEU A 51 32.48 -12.55 27.38
N SER A 52 32.57 -11.95 28.57
CA SER A 52 31.39 -11.49 29.32
C SER A 52 30.66 -10.33 28.62
N ILE A 53 31.39 -9.34 28.10
CA ILE A 53 30.80 -8.22 27.34
C ILE A 53 30.14 -8.72 26.05
N LEU A 54 30.78 -9.65 25.32
CA LEU A 54 30.26 -10.22 24.09
C LEU A 54 29.01 -11.09 24.33
N GLY A 55 29.01 -11.91 25.40
CA GLY A 55 27.83 -12.67 25.81
C GLY A 55 26.68 -11.79 26.27
N LEU A 56 26.96 -10.71 27.00
CA LEU A 56 25.96 -9.71 27.38
C LEU A 56 25.35 -9.02 26.15
N LEU A 57 26.16 -8.61 25.18
CA LEU A 57 25.71 -7.94 23.96
C LEU A 57 24.80 -8.85 23.11
N MET A 58 25.14 -10.14 23.00
CA MET A 58 24.27 -11.14 22.35
C MET A 58 22.93 -11.31 23.08
N LEU A 59 22.93 -11.33 24.43
CA LEU A 59 21.71 -11.43 25.23
C LEU A 59 20.85 -10.16 25.15
N THR A 60 21.45 -8.96 25.13
CA THR A 60 20.69 -7.71 24.95
C THR A 60 20.08 -7.62 23.56
N MET A 61 20.79 -8.05 22.50
CA MET A 61 20.22 -8.07 21.15
C MET A 61 19.05 -9.05 21.03
N LEU A 62 19.17 -10.24 21.63
CA LEU A 62 18.08 -11.22 21.70
C LEU A 62 16.86 -10.64 22.44
N ALA A 63 17.06 -10.03 23.61
CA ALA A 63 15.99 -9.44 24.41
C ALA A 63 15.28 -8.27 23.70
N ILE A 64 16.01 -7.47 22.91
CA ILE A 64 15.43 -6.38 22.11
C ILE A 64 14.56 -6.93 20.98
N ILE A 65 15.03 -7.95 20.24
CA ILE A 65 14.27 -8.56 19.14
C ILE A 65 12.98 -9.20 19.67
N GLU A 66 13.06 -9.99 20.75
CA GLU A 66 11.88 -10.63 21.34
C GLU A 66 10.90 -9.60 21.93
N ALA A 67 11.39 -8.50 22.53
CA ALA A 67 10.53 -7.42 23.01
C ALA A 67 9.78 -6.71 21.87
N LEU A 68 10.46 -6.43 20.75
CA LEU A 68 9.83 -5.84 19.56
C LEU A 68 8.82 -6.81 18.92
N ARG A 69 9.15 -8.11 18.84
CA ARG A 69 8.25 -9.16 18.34
C ARG A 69 6.99 -9.27 19.19
N GLN A 70 7.12 -9.34 20.52
CA GLN A 70 5.98 -9.35 21.44
C GLN A 70 5.16 -8.05 21.39
N TYR A 71 5.80 -6.90 21.16
CA TYR A 71 5.11 -5.63 20.98
C TYR A 71 4.24 -5.64 19.72
N THR A 72 4.80 -6.03 18.56
CA THR A 72 4.03 -6.17 17.30
C THR A 72 2.88 -7.16 17.46
N ILE A 73 3.08 -8.31 18.13
CA ILE A 73 2.02 -9.30 18.35
C ILE A 73 0.89 -8.75 19.25
N ARG A 74 1.20 -7.85 20.20
CA ARG A 74 0.19 -7.24 21.09
C ARG A 74 -0.56 -6.06 20.49
N TYR A 75 0.12 -5.23 19.69
CA TYR A 75 -0.42 -3.96 19.19
C TYR A 75 -0.66 -3.95 17.68
N GLY A 76 -0.43 -5.06 16.97
CA GLY A 76 -0.54 -5.17 15.51
C GLY A 76 0.66 -4.59 14.73
N GLY A 77 1.37 -3.61 15.31
CA GLY A 77 2.45 -2.88 14.66
C GLY A 77 3.38 -2.15 15.63
N LEU A 78 4.44 -1.54 15.13
CA LEU A 78 5.38 -0.69 15.89
C LEU A 78 5.04 0.80 15.76
N VAL A 79 4.75 1.25 14.54
CA VAL A 79 4.38 2.64 14.18
C VAL A 79 3.38 2.56 13.03
N PHE A 80 2.38 3.44 13.01
CA PHE A 80 1.33 3.49 11.99
C PHE A 80 1.48 4.74 11.12
N TYR A 81 1.18 4.61 9.82
CA TYR A 81 1.27 5.63 8.78
C TYR A 81 0.01 5.56 7.90
N GLN A 82 -0.45 6.70 7.37
CA GLN A 82 -1.64 6.75 6.52
C GLN A 82 -1.34 6.25 5.10
N ASP A 83 -0.11 6.50 4.62
CA ASP A 83 0.42 5.91 3.39
C ASP A 83 1.93 5.60 3.49
N THR A 84 2.45 4.85 2.52
CA THR A 84 3.89 4.68 2.31
C THR A 84 4.58 5.95 1.84
N THR A 85 3.87 6.94 1.30
CA THR A 85 4.42 8.27 0.96
C THR A 85 4.77 9.11 2.19
N ASP A 86 4.19 8.82 3.37
CA ASP A 86 4.50 9.51 4.63
C ASP A 86 5.85 9.06 5.26
N LEU A 87 6.45 8.00 4.71
CA LEU A 87 7.68 7.39 5.23
C LEU A 87 8.92 8.23 4.92
N SER A 88 9.22 9.19 5.82
CA SER A 88 10.45 10.00 5.76
C SER A 88 11.71 9.15 5.47
N ASP A 89 12.65 9.70 4.69
CA ASP A 89 13.93 9.05 4.35
C ASP A 89 14.67 8.48 5.56
N ALA A 90 14.58 9.16 6.71
CA ALA A 90 15.19 8.72 7.96
C ALA A 90 14.54 7.45 8.53
N ALA A 91 13.21 7.32 8.45
CA ALA A 91 12.49 6.09 8.84
C ALA A 91 12.80 4.95 7.85
N THR A 92 12.81 5.25 6.55
CA THR A 92 13.14 4.30 5.48
C THR A 92 14.57 3.80 5.58
N PHE A 93 15.53 4.65 5.95
CA PHE A 93 16.89 4.22 6.30
C PHE A 93 16.93 3.39 7.58
N ALA A 94 16.17 3.77 8.61
CA ALA A 94 16.18 3.12 9.90
C ALA A 94 15.74 1.66 9.84
N TYR A 95 14.61 1.36 9.19
CA TYR A 95 14.10 -0.02 9.15
C TYR A 95 14.96 -0.94 8.25
N ASN A 96 15.44 -0.45 7.10
CA ASN A 96 16.22 -1.25 6.15
C ASN A 96 17.63 -1.58 6.65
N TYR A 97 18.36 -0.61 7.22
CA TYR A 97 19.82 -0.75 7.40
C TYR A 97 20.26 -0.91 8.86
N VAL A 98 19.55 -0.35 9.85
CA VAL A 98 20.03 -0.34 11.25
C VAL A 98 20.16 -1.75 11.85
N PRO A 99 19.19 -2.68 11.70
CA PRO A 99 19.35 -4.05 12.20
C PRO A 99 20.56 -4.76 11.60
N VAL A 100 20.78 -4.59 10.29
CA VAL A 100 21.91 -5.20 9.57
C VAL A 100 23.24 -4.63 10.08
N ILE A 101 23.34 -3.30 10.23
CA ILE A 101 24.54 -2.63 10.76
C ILE A 101 24.85 -3.10 12.19
N VAL A 102 23.85 -3.17 13.08
CA VAL A 102 24.02 -3.69 14.45
C VAL A 102 24.49 -5.15 14.44
N SER A 103 23.92 -5.98 13.58
CA SER A 103 24.33 -7.38 13.42
C SER A 103 25.78 -7.49 12.93
N LEU A 104 26.21 -6.64 11.99
CA LEU A 104 27.56 -6.65 11.44
C LEU A 104 28.60 -6.18 12.46
N ILE A 105 28.25 -5.22 13.33
CA ILE A 105 29.07 -4.84 14.49
C ILE A 105 29.28 -6.03 15.44
N LEU A 106 28.21 -6.77 15.77
CA LEU A 106 28.31 -8.01 16.55
C LEU A 106 29.16 -9.07 15.83
N VAL A 107 29.00 -9.26 14.53
CA VAL A 107 29.80 -10.20 13.73
C VAL A 107 31.28 -9.83 13.72
N ILE A 108 31.61 -8.53 13.68
CA ILE A 108 32.98 -8.03 13.80
C ILE A 108 33.55 -8.35 15.19
N PHE A 109 32.80 -8.14 16.28
CA PHE A 109 33.23 -8.57 17.62
C PHE A 109 33.41 -10.09 17.73
N TRP A 110 32.46 -10.89 17.25
CA TRP A 110 32.59 -12.35 17.19
C TRP A 110 33.82 -12.80 16.36
N SER A 111 34.19 -12.04 15.32
CA SER A 111 35.31 -12.38 14.44
C SER A 111 36.67 -12.45 15.14
N PHE A 112 36.90 -11.65 16.20
CA PHE A 112 38.13 -11.75 17.00
C PHE A 112 38.18 -13.07 17.78
N THR A 113 37.06 -13.48 18.38
CA THR A 113 36.93 -14.74 19.12
C THR A 113 37.11 -15.95 18.22
N ASP A 114 36.41 -15.99 17.07
CA ASP A 114 36.60 -16.99 16.01
C ASP A 114 38.08 -17.14 15.66
N PHE A 115 38.69 -16.04 15.28
CA PHE A 115 40.06 -16.00 14.80
C PHE A 115 41.06 -16.53 15.84
N ASP A 116 40.99 -16.07 17.10
CA ASP A 116 41.91 -16.52 18.15
C ASP A 116 41.69 -17.98 18.57
N VAL A 117 40.44 -18.47 18.62
CA VAL A 117 40.16 -19.90 18.90
C VAL A 117 40.74 -20.78 17.80
N LEU A 118 40.42 -20.50 16.52
CA LEU A 118 40.86 -21.31 15.38
C LEU A 118 42.40 -21.32 15.21
N ARG A 119 43.06 -20.24 15.62
CA ARG A 119 44.50 -20.03 15.51
C ARG A 119 45.29 -20.64 16.68
N LEU A 120 44.82 -20.48 17.91
CA LEU A 120 45.57 -20.88 19.10
C LEU A 120 45.31 -22.31 19.57
N GLU A 121 44.26 -22.98 19.07
CA GLU A 121 43.95 -24.37 19.43
C GLU A 121 45.15 -25.34 19.39
N PRO A 122 46.07 -25.33 18.40
CA PRO A 122 47.24 -26.20 18.42
C PRO A 122 48.12 -25.97 19.65
N TYR A 123 48.40 -24.72 20.01
CA TYR A 123 49.20 -24.38 21.18
C TYR A 123 48.51 -24.76 22.49
N PHE A 124 47.18 -24.66 22.55
CA PHE A 124 46.37 -25.16 23.67
C PHE A 124 46.13 -26.70 23.66
N GLN A 125 46.75 -27.43 22.73
CA GLN A 125 46.92 -28.89 22.79
C GLN A 125 48.34 -29.24 23.23
N LEU A 126 49.36 -28.51 22.75
CA LEU A 126 50.74 -28.62 23.22
C LEU A 126 50.88 -28.35 24.74
N SER A 127 50.07 -27.45 25.31
CA SER A 127 50.10 -27.12 26.73
C SER A 127 49.62 -28.22 27.69
N ARG A 128 49.06 -29.34 27.19
CA ARG A 128 48.50 -30.40 28.03
C ARG A 128 49.61 -31.18 28.78
N PRO A 129 49.44 -31.49 30.07
CA PRO A 129 50.43 -32.26 30.84
C PRO A 129 50.56 -33.71 30.36
N GLU A 130 49.48 -34.30 29.83
CA GLU A 130 49.44 -35.67 29.29
C GLU A 130 50.22 -35.82 27.96
N GLY A 131 50.56 -34.69 27.31
CA GLY A 131 51.10 -34.65 25.96
C GLY A 131 50.04 -34.57 24.87
N ALA A 132 50.48 -34.63 23.61
CA ALA A 132 49.62 -34.54 22.42
C ALA A 132 50.22 -35.34 21.24
N PRO A 133 49.42 -35.83 20.27
CA PRO A 133 49.99 -36.49 19.08
C PRO A 133 50.76 -35.48 18.22
N ALA A 134 51.93 -35.87 17.69
CA ALA A 134 52.84 -34.99 16.94
C ALA A 134 52.23 -34.41 15.64
N THR A 135 51.15 -35.04 15.14
CA THR A 135 50.33 -34.50 14.05
C THR A 135 49.71 -33.12 14.36
N THR A 136 49.59 -32.74 15.63
CA THR A 136 49.16 -31.40 16.10
C THR A 136 50.02 -30.26 15.57
N LEU A 137 51.33 -30.47 15.38
CA LEU A 137 52.25 -29.48 14.81
C LEU A 137 51.86 -29.06 13.38
N PHE A 138 51.06 -29.89 12.69
CA PHE A 138 50.56 -29.67 11.34
C PHE A 138 49.08 -29.27 11.29
N ILE A 139 48.45 -28.98 12.44
CA ILE A 139 47.06 -28.50 12.50
C ILE A 139 47.04 -26.98 12.34
N ASN A 140 46.13 -26.51 11.48
CA ASN A 140 45.67 -25.13 11.41
C ASN A 140 44.20 -25.16 10.98
N TYR A 141 43.32 -24.39 11.64
CA TYR A 141 41.92 -24.24 11.26
C TYR A 141 41.62 -22.88 10.59
N ASN A 142 42.41 -21.84 10.88
CA ASN A 142 42.30 -20.49 10.30
C ASN A 142 42.41 -20.45 8.76
N PHE A 143 43.10 -21.43 8.14
CA PHE A 143 43.28 -21.56 6.69
C PHE A 143 42.34 -22.57 6.00
N GLY A 144 41.39 -23.17 6.72
CA GLY A 144 40.30 -23.91 6.07
C GLY A 144 39.29 -22.96 5.44
N GLN A 145 38.66 -23.37 4.33
CA GLN A 145 37.41 -22.73 3.89
C GLN A 145 36.40 -22.81 5.04
N SER A 146 35.66 -21.73 5.31
CA SER A 146 34.80 -21.57 6.50
C SER A 146 33.87 -22.77 6.74
N PHE A 147 33.33 -23.35 5.66
CA PHE A 147 32.41 -24.49 5.68
C PHE A 147 33.08 -25.85 5.99
N LEU A 148 34.40 -26.00 5.78
CA LEU A 148 35.12 -27.26 6.00
C LEU A 148 35.73 -27.36 7.41
N THR A 149 35.88 -26.25 8.14
CA THR A 149 36.47 -26.27 9.50
C THR A 149 35.63 -27.01 10.54
N PRO A 150 34.27 -27.02 10.52
CA PRO A 150 33.48 -27.86 11.43
C PRO A 150 33.70 -29.35 11.15
N VAL A 151 33.68 -29.76 9.87
CA VAL A 151 33.89 -31.17 9.46
C VAL A 151 35.30 -31.65 9.82
N LEU A 152 36.31 -30.81 9.64
CA LEU A 152 37.71 -31.14 9.96
C LEU A 152 38.02 -31.15 11.46
N SER A 153 37.30 -30.38 12.27
CA SER A 153 37.43 -30.40 13.73
C SER A 153 36.64 -31.55 14.36
N ALA A 154 35.44 -31.86 13.84
CA ALA A 154 34.67 -33.06 14.19
C ALA A 154 35.47 -34.35 13.98
N LYS A 155 36.07 -34.54 12.80
CA LYS A 155 36.92 -35.70 12.46
C LYS A 155 38.21 -35.80 13.30
N ARG A 156 38.50 -34.82 14.16
CA ARG A 156 39.64 -34.82 15.10
C ARG A 156 39.22 -34.79 16.57
N GLY A 157 37.93 -34.65 16.90
CA GLY A 157 37.44 -34.50 18.27
C GLY A 157 37.73 -33.13 18.93
N HIS A 158 37.99 -32.09 18.15
CA HIS A 158 38.27 -30.73 18.66
C HIS A 158 36.95 -29.95 18.88
N TRP A 159 36.17 -30.34 19.90
CA TRP A 159 34.80 -29.84 20.12
C TRP A 159 34.66 -28.31 20.26
N VAL A 160 35.63 -27.64 20.90
CA VAL A 160 35.61 -26.17 21.03
C VAL A 160 35.70 -25.48 19.66
N VAL A 161 36.57 -25.99 18.78
CA VAL A 161 36.71 -25.51 17.40
C VAL A 161 35.46 -25.81 16.59
N LEU A 162 34.82 -26.97 16.79
CA LEU A 162 33.57 -27.34 16.12
C LEU A 162 32.46 -26.34 16.43
N LEU A 163 32.18 -26.10 17.71
CA LEU A 163 31.10 -25.19 18.14
C LEU A 163 31.36 -23.75 17.67
N VAL A 164 32.58 -23.25 17.81
CA VAL A 164 32.96 -21.90 17.37
C VAL A 164 32.89 -21.77 15.83
N SER A 165 33.39 -22.74 15.06
CA SER A 165 33.31 -22.67 13.59
C SER A 165 31.88 -22.80 13.05
N LEU A 166 31.04 -23.63 13.67
CA LEU A 166 29.62 -23.71 13.32
C LEU A 166 28.88 -22.40 13.60
N LEU A 167 29.07 -21.83 14.79
CA LEU A 167 28.51 -20.53 15.16
C LEU A 167 29.04 -19.39 14.27
N THR A 168 30.31 -19.42 13.87
CA THR A 168 30.88 -18.47 12.90
C THR A 168 30.17 -18.52 11.55
N VAL A 169 29.78 -19.69 11.06
CA VAL A 169 29.02 -19.82 9.80
C VAL A 169 27.61 -19.24 9.97
N LEU A 170 26.93 -19.53 11.08
CA LEU A 170 25.61 -18.97 11.39
C LEU A 170 25.65 -17.43 11.52
N MET A 171 26.55 -16.93 12.37
CA MET A 171 26.73 -15.50 12.64
C MET A 171 27.17 -14.72 11.39
N ARG A 172 28.08 -15.24 10.55
CA ARG A 172 28.59 -14.47 9.39
C ARG A 172 27.68 -14.46 8.18
N ILE A 173 26.80 -15.45 8.01
CA ILE A 173 26.02 -15.62 6.76
C ILE A 173 24.53 -15.44 7.00
N PHE A 174 24.00 -16.03 8.08
CA PHE A 174 22.56 -16.03 8.31
C PHE A 174 22.11 -14.86 9.18
N LEU A 175 22.87 -14.45 10.20
CA LEU A 175 22.43 -13.36 11.07
C LEU A 175 22.23 -12.01 10.32
N PRO A 176 23.16 -11.50 9.48
CA PRO A 176 22.93 -10.25 8.76
C PRO A 176 21.79 -10.34 7.75
N ALA A 177 21.63 -11.51 7.11
CA ALA A 177 20.60 -11.75 6.12
C ALA A 177 19.18 -11.86 6.73
N LEU A 178 19.07 -12.50 7.90
CA LEU A 178 17.83 -12.48 8.68
C LEU A 178 17.53 -11.07 9.18
N GLN A 179 18.54 -10.34 9.65
CA GLN A 179 18.36 -8.97 10.17
C GLN A 179 17.94 -7.97 9.08
N SER A 180 18.28 -8.16 7.80
CA SER A 180 17.71 -7.38 6.68
C SER A 180 16.24 -7.68 6.40
N ALA A 181 15.68 -8.75 6.98
CA ALA A 181 14.28 -9.14 6.83
C ALA A 181 13.50 -9.05 8.16
N VAL A 182 14.02 -8.38 9.19
CA VAL A 182 13.37 -8.28 10.51
C VAL A 182 12.15 -7.38 10.52
N PHE A 183 12.10 -6.35 9.67
CA PHE A 183 10.98 -5.43 9.56
C PHE A 183 10.33 -5.49 8.18
N GLU A 184 9.00 -5.53 8.14
CA GLU A 184 8.16 -5.42 6.94
C GLU A 184 7.21 -4.23 7.05
N LEU A 185 6.76 -3.71 5.92
CA LEU A 185 5.60 -2.82 5.84
C LEU A 185 4.36 -3.67 5.63
N ARG A 186 3.35 -3.45 6.47
CA ARG A 186 2.15 -4.30 6.54
C ARG A 186 0.88 -3.46 6.58
N GLU A 187 -0.06 -3.76 5.70
CA GLU A 187 -1.44 -3.24 5.77
C GLU A 187 -2.17 -3.80 7.01
N ILE A 188 -2.84 -2.92 7.75
CA ILE A 188 -3.67 -3.27 8.91
C ILE A 188 -4.90 -2.37 8.95
N SER A 189 -6.06 -2.94 9.31
CA SER A 189 -7.26 -2.17 9.61
C SER A 189 -7.21 -1.64 11.05
N VAL A 190 -7.24 -0.32 11.19
CA VAL A 190 -7.29 0.39 12.48
C VAL A 190 -8.71 0.91 12.68
N LEU A 191 -9.29 0.64 13.85
CA LEU A 191 -10.51 1.32 14.31
C LEU A 191 -10.10 2.48 15.23
N SER A 192 -10.54 3.69 14.91
CA SER A 192 -10.51 4.84 15.83
C SER A 192 -11.93 5.13 16.34
N ASP A 193 -12.05 5.35 17.66
CA ASP A 193 -13.26 5.91 18.26
C ASP A 193 -13.25 7.43 18.01
N GLU A 194 -14.21 7.92 17.23
CA GLU A 194 -14.36 9.33 16.84
C GLU A 194 -15.82 9.78 17.08
N THR A 195 -16.13 11.04 16.79
CA THR A 195 -17.49 11.61 16.97
C THR A 195 -17.96 12.27 15.69
N VAL A 196 -19.17 11.92 15.24
CA VAL A 196 -19.77 12.38 14.00
C VAL A 196 -21.04 13.18 14.31
N ARG A 197 -21.36 14.14 13.45
CA ARG A 197 -22.53 15.02 13.60
C ARG A 197 -23.71 14.50 12.79
N THR A 198 -24.89 14.51 13.38
CA THR A 198 -26.13 14.02 12.77
C THR A 198 -27.32 14.92 13.12
N TRP A 199 -28.40 14.83 12.36
CA TRP A 199 -29.67 15.51 12.63
C TRP A 199 -30.80 14.48 12.81
N PRO A 200 -30.87 13.76 13.96
CA PRO A 200 -31.75 12.61 14.14
C PRO A 200 -33.20 12.98 14.45
N ASP A 201 -33.43 14.20 14.96
CA ASP A 201 -34.72 14.67 15.42
C ASP A 201 -35.63 15.09 14.25
N LEU A 202 -36.93 14.88 14.43
CA LEU A 202 -37.98 15.18 13.44
C LEU A 202 -38.66 16.50 13.78
N VAL A 203 -39.16 17.21 12.76
CA VAL A 203 -40.00 18.39 12.98
C VAL A 203 -41.32 18.05 13.69
N ASP A 204 -41.91 19.05 14.36
CA ASP A 204 -43.15 18.91 15.14
C ASP A 204 -44.35 18.47 14.27
N LEU A 205 -45.31 17.74 14.83
CA LEU A 205 -46.49 17.24 14.10
C LEU A 205 -47.23 18.33 13.28
N PRO A 206 -47.48 19.56 13.80
CA PRO A 206 -48.01 20.65 12.98
C PRO A 206 -47.11 21.07 11.80
N SER A 207 -45.78 21.02 11.92
CA SER A 207 -44.85 21.22 10.81
C SER A 207 -44.86 20.06 9.82
N GLN A 208 -44.88 18.80 10.30
CA GLN A 208 -45.01 17.62 9.43
C GLN A 208 -46.27 17.71 8.57
N ALA A 209 -47.42 18.00 9.19
CA ALA A 209 -48.70 18.21 8.52
C ALA A 209 -48.59 19.28 7.43
N ARG A 210 -48.06 20.45 7.76
CA ARG A 210 -47.86 21.56 6.80
C ARG A 210 -46.92 21.21 5.65
N TRP A 211 -45.87 20.42 5.89
CA TRP A 211 -44.92 20.01 4.85
C TRP A 211 -45.52 18.95 3.92
N ILE A 212 -46.28 17.99 4.47
CA ILE A 212 -47.00 16.96 3.71
C ILE A 212 -48.11 17.61 2.87
N ALA A 213 -48.95 18.47 3.46
CA ALA A 213 -50.02 19.19 2.76
C ALA A 213 -49.52 20.29 1.79
N ALA A 214 -48.25 20.69 1.87
CA ALA A 214 -47.61 21.49 0.82
C ALA A 214 -47.15 20.60 -0.35
N GLN A 215 -46.64 19.40 -0.06
CA GLN A 215 -46.26 18.41 -1.07
C GLN A 215 -47.48 17.80 -1.79
N GLU A 216 -48.65 17.78 -1.14
CA GLU A 216 -49.96 17.46 -1.72
C GLU A 216 -50.36 18.45 -2.84
N LYS A 217 -50.17 19.75 -2.59
CA LYS A 217 -50.63 20.82 -3.50
C LYS A 217 -49.64 21.14 -4.61
N ASN A 218 -48.35 20.90 -4.39
CA ASN A 218 -47.33 20.98 -5.43
C ASN A 218 -47.37 19.69 -6.27
N ASN A 219 -48.33 19.65 -7.20
CA ASN A 219 -48.82 18.45 -7.87
C ASN A 219 -47.88 17.90 -8.97
N TRP A 220 -46.59 17.67 -8.66
CA TRP A 220 -45.62 17.14 -9.63
C TRP A 220 -44.48 16.27 -9.04
N ASP A 221 -44.58 14.93 -9.20
CA ASP A 221 -43.51 13.95 -8.92
C ASP A 221 -43.77 12.57 -9.56
N SER A 222 -44.46 12.52 -10.72
CA SER A 222 -44.92 11.27 -11.33
C SER A 222 -43.81 10.50 -12.07
N SER A 223 -42.86 11.21 -12.70
CA SER A 223 -41.74 10.62 -13.45
C SER A 223 -40.83 9.72 -12.58
N ALA A 224 -40.71 10.03 -11.30
CA ALA A 224 -39.86 9.31 -10.34
C ALA A 224 -40.41 7.93 -9.94
N LEU A 225 -41.68 7.65 -10.27
CA LEU A 225 -42.39 6.40 -9.97
C LEU A 225 -42.69 5.57 -11.23
N ALA A 226 -42.60 6.19 -12.42
CA ALA A 226 -42.85 5.56 -13.72
C ALA A 226 -41.62 4.89 -14.36
N SER A 227 -40.40 5.21 -13.91
CA SER A 227 -39.20 4.54 -14.46
C SER A 227 -39.03 3.13 -13.88
N ASP A 228 -39.09 2.12 -14.74
CA ASP A 228 -38.95 0.70 -14.34
C ASP A 228 -37.50 0.28 -14.03
N GLY A 229 -36.58 1.26 -14.05
CA GLY A 229 -35.16 1.07 -13.80
C GLY A 229 -34.79 1.14 -12.32
N CYS A 230 -34.06 0.14 -11.84
CA CYS A 230 -33.50 0.10 -10.47
C CYS A 230 -32.31 1.07 -10.26
N SER A 231 -32.23 2.16 -11.03
CA SER A 231 -30.98 2.86 -11.39
C SER A 231 -30.80 4.27 -10.81
N LEU A 232 -31.84 4.87 -10.22
CA LEU A 232 -31.75 6.19 -9.57
C LEU A 232 -32.03 6.08 -8.06
N GLN A 233 -30.98 5.84 -7.28
CA GLN A 233 -31.01 5.95 -5.83
C GLN A 233 -31.09 7.43 -5.42
N LYS A 234 -32.28 8.05 -5.53
CA LYS A 234 -32.55 9.42 -5.07
C LYS A 234 -32.42 9.58 -3.53
N THR A 235 -32.25 8.49 -2.79
CA THR A 235 -32.08 8.46 -1.33
C THR A 235 -30.80 7.71 -0.93
N ARG A 236 -30.21 8.07 0.21
CA ARG A 236 -28.99 7.42 0.78
C ARG A 236 -29.14 5.91 1.06
N SER A 237 -30.37 5.40 1.05
CA SER A 237 -30.73 3.98 1.16
C SER A 237 -32.09 3.74 0.51
N ALA A 238 -32.18 2.73 -0.35
CA ALA A 238 -33.43 2.32 -1.01
C ALA A 238 -34.38 1.47 -0.11
N LYS A 239 -34.10 1.36 1.20
CA LYS A 239 -34.89 0.54 2.14
C LYS A 239 -35.26 1.22 3.46
N TYR A 240 -34.49 2.24 3.87
CA TYR A 240 -34.61 2.86 5.19
C TYR A 240 -34.37 4.36 5.09
N ALA A 241 -35.24 5.18 5.66
CA ALA A 241 -35.00 6.59 5.86
C ALA A 241 -34.07 6.74 7.07
N VAL A 242 -33.01 7.54 6.90
CA VAL A 242 -31.91 7.67 7.85
C VAL A 242 -31.49 9.13 7.88
N ALA A 243 -31.41 9.69 9.08
CA ALA A 243 -31.10 11.11 9.28
C ALA A 243 -29.73 11.51 8.67
N PRO A 244 -29.59 12.76 8.19
CA PRO A 244 -28.34 13.27 7.62
C PRO A 244 -27.15 13.17 8.58
N VAL A 245 -25.96 12.96 8.01
CA VAL A 245 -24.69 12.72 8.73
C VAL A 245 -23.59 13.56 8.08
N GLU A 246 -22.99 14.49 8.82
CA GLU A 246 -21.82 15.26 8.38
C GLU A 246 -20.54 14.46 8.65
N ILE A 247 -19.94 13.93 7.58
CA ILE A 247 -18.68 13.17 7.63
C ILE A 247 -17.49 14.14 7.47
N PRO A 248 -16.41 14.01 8.26
CA PRO A 248 -15.23 14.87 8.13
C PRO A 248 -14.58 14.79 6.74
N THR A 249 -14.54 15.91 6.03
CA THR A 249 -14.08 16.06 4.63
C THR A 249 -12.56 15.91 4.42
N VAL A 250 -11.86 15.23 5.33
CA VAL A 250 -10.40 15.08 5.33
C VAL A 250 -9.96 13.73 4.73
N ASP A 251 -10.88 12.78 4.55
CA ASP A 251 -10.57 11.43 4.08
C ASP A 251 -11.53 10.99 2.98
N TYR A 252 -11.07 11.04 1.73
CA TYR A 252 -11.85 10.66 0.54
C TYR A 252 -11.76 9.16 0.21
N ARG A 253 -11.09 8.35 1.04
CA ARG A 253 -10.83 6.93 0.74
C ARG A 253 -12.04 6.06 1.07
N GLU A 254 -12.56 5.34 0.09
CA GLU A 254 -13.61 4.31 0.27
C GLU A 254 -13.22 3.16 1.20
N SER A 255 -11.91 2.90 1.34
CA SER A 255 -11.40 1.95 2.32
C SER A 255 -11.66 2.38 3.77
N THR A 256 -12.21 3.58 3.98
CA THR A 256 -12.78 4.01 5.25
C THR A 256 -14.27 3.68 5.37
N VAL A 257 -14.62 3.09 6.52
CA VAL A 257 -15.99 2.77 6.89
C VAL A 257 -16.27 3.35 8.27
N TRP A 258 -17.19 4.30 8.33
CA TRP A 258 -17.72 4.85 9.57
C TRP A 258 -18.87 3.95 10.05
N THR A 259 -18.88 3.58 11.32
CA THR A 259 -19.96 2.80 11.93
C THR A 259 -20.53 3.53 13.13
N LEU A 260 -21.83 3.81 13.12
CA LEU A 260 -22.50 4.57 14.19
C LEU A 260 -23.92 4.03 14.42
N ASN A 261 -24.46 4.29 15.61
CA ASN A 261 -25.81 3.88 15.97
C ASN A 261 -26.78 5.05 15.76
N GLN A 262 -27.90 4.81 15.06
CA GLN A 262 -28.87 5.84 14.71
C GLN A 262 -30.27 5.23 14.56
N THR A 263 -31.30 6.06 14.73
CA THR A 263 -32.69 5.70 14.39
C THR A 263 -32.85 5.55 12.87
N ILE A 264 -33.57 4.50 12.46
CA ILE A 264 -33.97 4.27 11.08
C ILE A 264 -35.49 4.08 11.00
N TYR A 265 -36.06 4.43 9.85
CA TYR A 265 -37.51 4.39 9.61
C TYR A 265 -37.84 3.67 8.30
N TRP A 266 -38.89 2.87 8.26
CA TRP A 266 -39.40 2.24 7.04
C TRP A 266 -40.89 1.92 7.17
N SER A 267 -41.54 1.64 6.03
CA SER A 267 -42.88 1.06 5.99
C SER A 267 -42.86 -0.38 5.45
N GLU A 268 -43.78 -1.20 5.95
CA GLU A 268 -44.08 -2.56 5.48
C GLU A 268 -45.53 -2.59 4.99
N LEU A 269 -45.83 -3.36 3.95
CA LEU A 269 -47.20 -3.54 3.47
C LEU A 269 -47.57 -5.02 3.52
N SER A 270 -48.73 -5.32 4.11
CA SER A 270 -49.29 -6.67 4.18
C SER A 270 -50.59 -6.73 3.42
N CYS A 271 -50.51 -7.14 2.14
CA CYS A 271 -51.66 -7.27 1.25
C CYS A 271 -52.33 -8.65 1.34
N GLN A 272 -53.65 -8.71 1.14
CA GLN A 272 -54.43 -9.94 1.07
C GLN A 272 -55.52 -9.90 -0.01
N ASP A 273 -55.80 -11.06 -0.60
CA ASP A 273 -56.84 -11.27 -1.60
C ASP A 273 -58.25 -11.12 -1.01
N VAL A 274 -59.03 -10.18 -1.57
CA VAL A 274 -60.43 -9.95 -1.19
C VAL A 274 -61.37 -10.58 -2.23
N MET A 275 -61.02 -10.53 -3.52
CA MET A 275 -61.81 -11.12 -4.61
C MET A 275 -60.88 -11.56 -5.75
N VAL A 276 -61.07 -12.76 -6.30
CA VAL A 276 -60.20 -13.31 -7.36
C VAL A 276 -61.07 -13.88 -8.48
N ASN A 277 -60.77 -13.52 -9.73
CA ASN A 277 -61.50 -13.94 -10.94
C ASN A 277 -63.01 -13.70 -10.85
N GLY A 278 -63.41 -12.54 -10.33
CA GLY A 278 -64.81 -12.12 -10.33
C GLY A 278 -65.25 -11.68 -11.72
N ASN A 279 -66.29 -12.31 -12.28
CA ASN A 279 -66.91 -11.87 -13.53
C ASN A 279 -67.65 -10.54 -13.30
N LEU A 280 -67.04 -9.44 -13.72
CA LEU A 280 -67.62 -8.10 -13.58
C LEU A 280 -68.65 -7.84 -14.68
N LYS A 281 -69.74 -7.14 -14.34
CA LYS A 281 -70.64 -6.56 -15.33
C LYS A 281 -70.09 -5.20 -15.77
N VAL A 282 -70.05 -5.02 -17.08
CA VAL A 282 -69.48 -3.86 -17.75
C VAL A 282 -70.62 -3.11 -18.44
N THR A 283 -70.89 -1.87 -18.03
CA THR A 283 -71.99 -1.05 -18.57
C THR A 283 -71.46 0.10 -19.40
N ALA A 284 -71.61 0.00 -20.72
CA ALA A 284 -71.30 1.05 -21.68
C ALA A 284 -72.51 1.98 -21.90
N ASN A 285 -72.29 3.27 -21.69
CA ASN A 285 -73.22 4.35 -21.99
C ASN A 285 -72.66 5.24 -23.10
N ASP A 286 -73.46 5.53 -24.12
CA ASP A 286 -73.14 6.58 -25.10
C ASP A 286 -73.49 7.96 -24.51
N THR A 287 -72.56 8.91 -24.60
CA THR A 287 -72.76 10.34 -24.30
C THR A 287 -72.74 11.15 -25.58
N THR A 288 -73.30 12.37 -25.54
CA THR A 288 -73.57 13.19 -26.75
C THR A 288 -72.33 13.71 -27.48
N ASP A 289 -71.17 13.68 -26.84
CA ASP A 289 -69.98 14.42 -27.26
C ASP A 289 -68.85 13.50 -27.78
N GLY A 290 -69.18 12.26 -28.12
CA GLY A 290 -68.45 11.47 -29.13
C GLY A 290 -67.42 10.46 -28.64
N LEU A 291 -67.37 10.14 -27.33
CA LEU A 291 -66.63 8.98 -26.82
C LEU A 291 -67.50 8.19 -25.82
N PRO A 292 -67.57 6.84 -25.94
CA PRO A 292 -68.38 6.00 -25.06
C PRO A 292 -67.74 5.89 -23.67
N ILE A 293 -68.55 5.97 -22.61
CA ILE A 293 -68.10 5.80 -21.24
C ILE A 293 -68.48 4.40 -20.76
N ILE A 294 -67.49 3.65 -20.30
CA ILE A 294 -67.70 2.36 -19.64
C ILE A 294 -67.66 2.54 -18.11
N SER A 295 -68.54 1.82 -17.43
CA SER A 295 -68.63 1.79 -15.97
C SER A 295 -68.61 0.36 -15.43
N TRP A 296 -68.03 0.21 -14.25
CA TRP A 296 -67.98 -1.02 -13.45
C TRP A 296 -68.54 -0.71 -12.07
N ASN A 297 -69.37 -1.62 -11.55
CA ASN A 297 -69.95 -1.51 -10.22
C ASN A 297 -69.94 -2.88 -9.53
N VAL A 298 -69.36 -2.94 -8.34
CA VAL A 298 -69.38 -4.09 -7.43
C VAL A 298 -69.98 -3.61 -6.10
N THR A 299 -70.90 -4.39 -5.54
CA THR A 299 -71.47 -4.11 -4.21
C THR A 299 -71.45 -5.36 -3.33
N GLY A 300 -71.29 -5.17 -2.02
CA GLY A 300 -71.43 -6.20 -0.99
C GLY A 300 -70.21 -7.10 -0.74
N VAL A 301 -69.01 -6.70 -1.17
CA VAL A 301 -67.79 -7.53 -1.06
C VAL A 301 -67.39 -7.70 0.40
N GLN A 302 -67.36 -8.94 0.90
CA GLN A 302 -67.13 -9.24 2.32
C GLN A 302 -65.65 -9.14 2.69
N LEU A 303 -65.26 -8.21 3.58
CA LEU A 303 -63.90 -8.11 4.09
C LEU A 303 -63.66 -9.12 5.24
N GLN A 304 -62.62 -9.95 5.14
CA GLN A 304 -62.28 -10.90 6.21
C GLN A 304 -61.58 -10.18 7.38
N GLN A 305 -62.23 -10.18 8.56
CA GLN A 305 -61.71 -9.55 9.78
C GLN A 305 -60.80 -10.48 10.62
N PRO A 306 -59.85 -9.91 11.39
CA PRO A 306 -59.07 -10.63 12.41
C PRO A 306 -59.89 -10.99 13.67
N LYS A 307 -60.77 -11.99 13.53
CA LYS A 307 -61.36 -12.87 14.58
C LYS A 307 -62.15 -12.28 15.78
N ASN A 308 -62.12 -10.97 16.07
CA ASN A 308 -62.54 -10.47 17.38
C ASN A 308 -63.57 -9.32 17.39
N GLN A 309 -64.22 -9.03 16.26
CA GLN A 309 -65.40 -8.15 16.17
C GLN A 309 -66.52 -8.82 15.36
N SER A 310 -67.74 -8.28 15.45
CA SER A 310 -68.96 -8.92 14.94
C SER A 310 -69.83 -7.98 14.09
N GLN A 311 -69.20 -7.10 13.31
CA GLN A 311 -69.86 -6.26 12.30
C GLN A 311 -69.53 -6.79 10.91
N GLN A 312 -70.55 -6.87 10.05
CA GLN A 312 -70.41 -7.43 8.71
C GLN A 312 -69.90 -6.36 7.74
N CYS A 313 -68.59 -6.34 7.56
CA CYS A 313 -67.88 -5.41 6.67
C CYS A 313 -68.18 -5.67 5.18
N THR A 314 -68.73 -4.68 4.49
CA THR A 314 -68.85 -4.69 3.02
C THR A 314 -68.11 -3.53 2.37
N LEU A 315 -67.31 -3.85 1.37
CA LEU A 315 -66.72 -2.91 0.43
C LEU A 315 -67.58 -2.85 -0.85
N ASP A 316 -67.91 -1.65 -1.29
CA ASP A 316 -68.51 -1.36 -2.58
C ASP A 316 -67.48 -0.62 -3.46
N PHE A 317 -67.49 -0.86 -4.77
CA PHE A 317 -66.59 -0.23 -5.74
C PHE A 317 -67.37 0.25 -6.95
N GLN A 318 -67.20 1.53 -7.31
CA GLN A 318 -67.77 2.13 -8.51
C GLN A 318 -66.71 2.94 -9.24
N TYR A 319 -66.51 2.64 -10.52
CA TYR A 319 -65.53 3.33 -11.36
C TYR A 319 -66.07 3.51 -12.78
N SER A 320 -65.71 4.59 -13.44
CA SER A 320 -66.12 4.92 -14.81
C SER A 320 -64.97 5.57 -15.57
N ASN A 321 -64.80 5.17 -16.83
CA ASN A 321 -63.66 5.55 -17.66
C ASN A 321 -64.08 5.60 -19.13
N ILE A 322 -63.34 6.33 -19.95
CA ILE A 322 -63.60 6.46 -21.39
C ILE A 322 -63.07 5.21 -22.11
N PHE A 323 -63.79 4.74 -23.13
CA PHE A 323 -63.40 3.58 -23.94
C PHE A 323 -63.10 3.98 -25.38
N PHE A 324 -62.01 3.46 -25.95
CA PHE A 324 -61.65 3.68 -27.35
C PHE A 324 -62.09 2.49 -28.20
N PRO A 325 -62.95 2.67 -29.23
CA PRO A 325 -63.50 1.58 -30.04
C PRO A 325 -62.50 0.75 -30.87
N SER A 326 -61.21 1.11 -30.85
CA SER A 326 -60.09 0.38 -31.47
C SER A 326 -59.40 -0.62 -30.54
N THR A 327 -59.66 -0.58 -29.23
CA THR A 327 -59.01 -1.45 -28.24
C THR A 327 -59.52 -2.90 -28.37
N ASP A 328 -58.62 -3.86 -28.57
CA ASP A 328 -58.96 -5.30 -28.54
C ASP A 328 -58.98 -5.85 -27.10
N TYR A 329 -58.12 -5.32 -26.23
CA TYR A 329 -57.98 -5.72 -24.83
C TYR A 329 -57.67 -4.50 -23.97
N LEU A 330 -58.36 -4.37 -22.84
CA LEU A 330 -58.21 -3.25 -21.91
C LEU A 330 -57.87 -3.78 -20.51
N GLN A 331 -56.81 -3.25 -19.90
CA GLN A 331 -56.47 -3.53 -18.50
C GLN A 331 -56.46 -2.25 -17.66
N ILE A 332 -57.37 -2.17 -16.71
CA ILE A 332 -57.43 -1.09 -15.71
C ILE A 332 -56.68 -1.53 -14.46
N ARG A 333 -55.80 -0.66 -13.98
CA ARG A 333 -54.92 -0.83 -12.83
C ARG A 333 -55.20 0.34 -11.89
N TYR A 334 -55.94 0.14 -10.80
CA TYR A 334 -56.38 1.24 -9.93
C TYR A 334 -56.24 0.87 -8.45
N TRP A 335 -55.87 1.84 -7.62
CA TRP A 335 -55.83 1.71 -6.16
C TRP A 335 -56.02 3.08 -5.51
N GLU A 336 -56.46 3.11 -4.26
CA GLU A 336 -56.45 4.30 -3.42
C GLU A 336 -56.26 3.92 -1.93
N PRO A 337 -55.66 4.80 -1.11
CA PRO A 337 -55.65 4.64 0.34
C PRO A 337 -56.98 5.09 0.95
N VAL A 338 -57.25 4.62 2.17
CA VAL A 338 -58.44 5.00 2.92
C VAL A 338 -58.20 6.32 3.64
N TRP A 339 -58.90 7.37 3.24
CA TRP A 339 -58.81 8.71 3.82
C TRP A 339 -60.21 9.34 3.99
N ALA A 340 -60.36 10.29 4.92
CA ALA A 340 -61.69 10.76 5.35
C ALA A 340 -62.32 11.84 4.45
N ASP A 341 -61.51 12.76 3.90
CA ASP A 341 -61.99 13.96 3.17
C ASP A 341 -61.82 13.85 1.63
N ASN A 342 -61.53 12.65 1.08
CA ASN A 342 -61.33 12.46 -0.36
C ASN A 342 -62.65 12.61 -1.16
N VAL A 343 -62.69 13.58 -2.08
CA VAL A 343 -63.85 13.91 -2.92
C VAL A 343 -64.11 12.88 -4.04
N PHE A 344 -63.10 12.10 -4.44
CA PHE A 344 -63.14 11.21 -5.61
C PHE A 344 -62.91 9.73 -5.26
N GLN A 345 -63.52 9.24 -4.18
CA GLN A 345 -63.46 7.83 -3.81
C GLN A 345 -64.17 6.92 -4.81
N SER A 346 -63.48 5.88 -5.27
CA SER A 346 -64.06 4.78 -6.07
C SER A 346 -64.45 3.60 -5.18
N PHE A 347 -63.74 3.40 -4.07
CA PHE A 347 -64.06 2.41 -3.03
C PHE A 347 -64.80 3.06 -1.86
N THR A 348 -65.87 2.43 -1.39
CA THR A 348 -66.62 2.87 -0.20
C THR A 348 -66.84 1.73 0.79
N THR A 349 -66.55 1.99 2.06
CA THR A 349 -66.57 1.01 3.15
C THR A 349 -67.78 1.17 4.05
N ASN A 350 -68.69 0.20 4.02
CA ASN A 350 -69.87 0.23 4.87
C ASN A 350 -69.59 -0.37 6.25
N GLY A 351 -69.29 0.51 7.22
CA GLY A 351 -69.34 0.23 8.66
C GLY A 351 -68.03 -0.17 9.34
N CYS A 352 -66.89 -0.17 8.62
CA CYS A 352 -65.56 -0.48 9.16
C CYS A 352 -64.44 -0.11 8.18
N ASN A 353 -63.26 0.27 8.68
CA ASN A 353 -62.03 0.41 7.90
C ASN A 353 -60.95 -0.54 8.48
N PRO A 354 -60.87 -1.81 8.02
CA PRO A 354 -59.89 -2.78 8.53
C PRO A 354 -58.56 -2.82 7.75
N PHE A 355 -58.42 -2.03 6.68
CA PHE A 355 -57.23 -1.91 5.83
C PHE A 355 -57.01 -0.44 5.45
N ASP A 356 -55.76 -0.07 5.19
CA ASP A 356 -55.34 1.30 4.87
C ASP A 356 -55.38 1.60 3.37
N LEU A 357 -55.47 0.56 2.53
CA LEU A 357 -55.38 0.65 1.07
C LEU A 357 -56.21 -0.43 0.38
N TYR A 358 -56.91 -0.06 -0.69
CA TYR A 358 -57.64 -0.97 -1.58
C TYR A 358 -57.14 -0.85 -3.02
N GLY A 359 -57.04 -1.97 -3.74
CA GLY A 359 -56.59 -1.99 -5.13
C GLY A 359 -57.28 -3.06 -5.97
N ILE A 360 -57.56 -2.73 -7.23
CA ILE A 360 -58.25 -3.58 -8.19
C ILE A 360 -57.52 -3.60 -9.54
N LEU A 361 -57.45 -4.81 -10.11
CA LEU A 361 -57.03 -5.05 -11.48
C LEU A 361 -58.25 -5.56 -12.24
N ILE A 362 -58.64 -4.88 -13.32
CA ILE A 362 -59.76 -5.29 -14.18
C ILE A 362 -59.22 -5.55 -15.58
N ALA A 363 -59.33 -6.80 -16.03
CA ALA A 363 -59.06 -7.18 -17.42
C ALA A 363 -60.39 -7.29 -18.18
N VAL A 364 -60.51 -6.59 -19.31
CA VAL A 364 -61.68 -6.62 -20.20
C VAL A 364 -61.21 -7.11 -21.57
N ASN A 365 -61.80 -8.21 -22.05
CA ASN A 365 -61.60 -8.61 -23.43
C ASN A 365 -62.66 -7.92 -24.30
N ALA A 366 -62.22 -7.01 -25.17
CA ALA A 366 -63.07 -6.17 -25.99
C ALA A 366 -63.26 -6.70 -27.42
N THR A 367 -62.51 -7.74 -27.82
CA THR A 367 -62.65 -8.40 -29.13
C THR A 367 -64.11 -8.75 -29.41
N ARG A 368 -64.69 -8.18 -30.48
CA ARG A 368 -66.08 -8.43 -30.86
C ARG A 368 -66.32 -9.93 -31.05
N ALA A 369 -67.29 -10.49 -30.32
CA ALA A 369 -67.82 -11.81 -30.63
C ALA A 369 -68.49 -11.75 -32.01
N THR A 370 -67.88 -12.41 -33.01
CA THR A 370 -68.24 -12.27 -34.42
C THR A 370 -69.50 -13.06 -34.78
N ASP A 371 -70.67 -12.55 -34.41
CA ASP A 371 -71.97 -13.01 -34.91
C ASP A 371 -72.83 -11.80 -35.33
N ASN A 372 -72.72 -11.45 -36.61
CA ASN A 372 -73.70 -10.73 -37.44
C ASN A 372 -74.51 -9.60 -36.77
N ASP A 373 -73.93 -8.40 -36.69
CA ASP A 373 -74.45 -7.23 -37.42
C ASP A 373 -73.41 -6.11 -37.42
N ALA A 374 -73.10 -5.57 -38.60
CA ALA A 374 -72.11 -4.51 -38.79
C ALA A 374 -72.72 -3.40 -39.65
N ASP A 375 -73.31 -2.40 -38.99
CA ASP A 375 -73.54 -1.05 -39.51
C ASP A 375 -74.08 -0.08 -38.44
N ASP A 376 -74.69 -0.59 -37.35
CA ASP A 376 -75.13 0.27 -36.23
C ASP A 376 -73.97 0.58 -35.27
N MET A 377 -73.87 1.84 -34.82
CA MET A 377 -72.66 2.40 -34.20
C MET A 377 -72.85 2.80 -32.72
N SER A 378 -73.95 2.38 -32.10
CA SER A 378 -74.23 2.60 -30.67
C SER A 378 -73.63 1.49 -29.81
N LEU A 379 -72.96 1.86 -28.71
CA LEU A 379 -72.40 0.93 -27.73
C LEU A 379 -73.34 0.69 -26.53
N SER A 380 -74.44 1.44 -26.45
CA SER A 380 -75.46 1.33 -25.42
C SER A 380 -75.90 -0.13 -25.14
N GLY A 381 -75.56 -0.65 -23.95
CA GLY A 381 -76.01 -1.96 -23.47
C GLY A 381 -75.16 -3.18 -23.86
N VAL A 382 -74.02 -3.00 -24.53
CA VAL A 382 -73.07 -4.10 -24.79
C VAL A 382 -72.43 -4.57 -23.48
N ASN A 383 -72.51 -5.87 -23.18
CA ASN A 383 -71.88 -6.49 -22.01
C ASN A 383 -70.55 -7.14 -22.41
N PHE A 384 -69.42 -6.52 -22.05
CA PHE A 384 -68.10 -7.11 -22.26
C PHE A 384 -67.78 -8.20 -21.22
N ALA A 385 -66.97 -9.18 -21.61
CA ALA A 385 -66.44 -10.18 -20.68
C ALA A 385 -65.26 -9.57 -19.92
N SER A 386 -65.38 -9.45 -18.59
CA SER A 386 -64.31 -8.92 -17.75
C SER A 386 -64.07 -9.77 -16.50
N SER A 387 -62.80 -9.88 -16.12
CA SER A 387 -62.33 -10.54 -14.91
C SER A 387 -61.61 -9.55 -14.01
N ALA A 388 -62.05 -9.45 -12.75
CA ALA A 388 -61.41 -8.62 -11.73
C ALA A 388 -60.73 -9.43 -10.63
N THR A 389 -59.62 -8.87 -10.14
CA THR A 389 -58.99 -9.27 -8.87
C THR A 389 -58.85 -8.04 -7.97
N LEU A 390 -59.30 -8.16 -6.73
CA LEU A 390 -59.30 -7.12 -5.70
C LEU A 390 -58.42 -7.55 -4.53
N PHE A 391 -57.57 -6.65 -4.06
CA PHE A 391 -56.74 -6.82 -2.88
C PHE A 391 -56.92 -5.64 -1.90
N ALA A 392 -56.56 -5.87 -0.65
CA ALA A 392 -56.52 -4.86 0.40
C ALA A 392 -55.22 -5.01 1.20
N CYS A 393 -54.60 -3.90 1.62
CA CYS A 393 -53.34 -3.90 2.34
C CYS A 393 -53.42 -3.08 3.63
N SER A 394 -52.75 -3.56 4.69
CA SER A 394 -52.36 -2.71 5.82
C SER A 394 -50.96 -2.15 5.61
N ILE A 395 -50.70 -0.94 6.13
CA ILE A 395 -49.40 -0.25 6.06
C ILE A 395 -48.83 -0.10 7.47
N ASP A 396 -47.87 -0.95 7.82
CA ASP A 396 -47.17 -0.87 9.11
C ASP A 396 -45.97 0.10 9.00
N TYR A 397 -45.99 1.19 9.79
CA TYR A 397 -44.89 2.14 9.90
C TYR A 397 -43.98 1.76 11.07
N HIS A 398 -42.68 1.56 10.82
CA HIS A 398 -41.72 1.10 11.83
C HIS A 398 -40.54 2.05 12.02
N LYS A 399 -40.09 2.16 13.27
CA LYS A 399 -38.79 2.72 13.66
C LYS A 399 -37.97 1.69 14.43
N ALA A 400 -36.65 1.75 14.32
CA ALA A 400 -35.75 0.98 15.17
C ALA A 400 -34.39 1.69 15.33
N ASP A 401 -33.65 1.34 16.38
CA ASP A 401 -32.23 1.70 16.48
C ASP A 401 -31.43 0.68 15.65
N ALA A 402 -30.51 1.18 14.82
CA ALA A 402 -29.64 0.33 14.02
C ALA A 402 -28.19 0.80 14.05
N MET A 403 -27.27 -0.16 13.97
CA MET A 403 -25.87 0.10 13.66
C MET A 403 -25.76 0.26 12.13
N LEU A 404 -25.45 1.48 11.71
CA LEU A 404 -25.18 1.83 10.32
C LEU A 404 -23.72 1.62 9.98
N GLN A 405 -23.45 1.31 8.71
CA GLN A 405 -22.13 1.41 8.11
C GLN A 405 -22.19 2.37 6.91
N LEU A 406 -21.28 3.33 6.88
CA LEU A 406 -21.23 4.45 5.94
C LEU A 406 -19.83 4.54 5.33
N HIS A 407 -19.72 4.80 4.03
CA HIS A 407 -18.45 5.23 3.42
C HIS A 407 -18.22 6.74 3.61
N ALA A 408 -16.99 7.20 3.32
CA ALA A 408 -16.64 8.63 3.28
C ALA A 408 -17.61 9.48 2.45
N ASN A 409 -18.12 8.95 1.33
CA ASN A 409 -19.13 9.57 0.46
C ASN A 409 -20.56 9.62 1.06
N SER A 410 -20.71 9.36 2.37
CA SER A 410 -21.98 9.28 3.12
C SER A 410 -22.97 8.20 2.70
N SER A 411 -22.66 7.39 1.67
CA SER A 411 -23.52 6.30 1.21
C SER A 411 -23.54 5.14 2.21
N ILE A 412 -24.72 4.55 2.41
CA ILE A 412 -24.91 3.41 3.32
C ILE A 412 -24.42 2.13 2.65
N THR A 413 -23.61 1.34 3.36
CA THR A 413 -23.10 0.04 2.91
C THR A 413 -23.84 -1.12 3.56
N SER A 414 -24.15 -1.02 4.86
CA SER A 414 -25.02 -1.96 5.56
C SER A 414 -25.79 -1.29 6.70
N VAL A 415 -26.91 -1.92 7.09
CA VAL A 415 -27.77 -1.51 8.19
C VAL A 415 -28.08 -2.75 9.02
N THR A 416 -27.68 -2.74 10.29
CA THR A 416 -27.91 -3.86 11.22
C THR A 416 -28.84 -3.39 12.34
N ILE A 417 -30.13 -3.74 12.23
CA ILE A 417 -31.15 -3.41 13.23
C ILE A 417 -30.81 -4.07 14.58
N GLN A 418 -30.88 -3.31 15.67
CA GLN A 418 -30.63 -3.84 17.01
C GLN A 418 -31.83 -4.67 17.49
N PRO A 419 -31.65 -5.95 17.87
CA PRO A 419 -32.76 -6.85 18.18
C PRO A 419 -33.56 -6.36 19.39
N GLY A 420 -34.86 -6.16 19.19
CA GLY A 420 -35.79 -5.71 20.22
C GLY A 420 -36.00 -4.19 20.31
N THR A 421 -35.45 -3.39 19.38
CA THR A 421 -35.67 -1.93 19.32
C THR A 421 -36.77 -1.52 18.32
N THR A 422 -37.30 -2.44 17.52
CA THR A 422 -38.39 -2.20 16.57
C THR A 422 -39.68 -1.80 17.29
N ILE A 423 -40.21 -0.64 16.95
CA ILE A 423 -41.43 -0.04 17.51
C ILE A 423 -42.26 0.51 16.33
N ASN A 424 -43.58 0.30 16.32
CA ASN A 424 -44.46 0.94 15.35
C ASN A 424 -44.58 2.44 15.64
N LEU A 425 -44.62 3.29 14.60
CA LEU A 425 -44.95 4.69 14.80
C LEU A 425 -46.44 4.84 15.14
N THR A 426 -46.75 5.79 16.02
CA THR A 426 -48.11 6.24 16.34
C THR A 426 -48.28 7.66 15.85
N ASP A 427 -49.53 8.13 15.80
CA ASP A 427 -49.90 9.49 15.41
C ASP A 427 -49.25 10.57 16.28
N ASP A 428 -48.78 10.21 17.49
CA ASP A 428 -48.00 11.07 18.39
C ASP A 428 -46.58 11.40 17.88
N LEU A 429 -46.10 10.72 16.83
CA LEU A 429 -44.73 10.81 16.30
C LEU A 429 -44.65 11.12 14.81
N PHE A 430 -45.61 10.61 14.03
CA PHE A 430 -45.72 10.83 12.60
C PHE A 430 -47.19 11.03 12.24
N ASN A 431 -47.52 12.08 11.49
CA ASN A 431 -48.91 12.34 11.10
C ASN A 431 -49.33 11.40 9.95
N ILE A 432 -49.96 10.28 10.31
CA ILE A 432 -50.39 9.24 9.36
C ILE A 432 -51.57 9.71 8.50
N ASP A 433 -52.49 10.51 9.04
CA ASP A 433 -53.71 10.98 8.35
C ASP A 433 -53.37 11.91 7.16
N GLU A 434 -52.51 12.92 7.39
CA GLU A 434 -51.99 13.79 6.32
C GLU A 434 -51.18 12.97 5.29
N PHE A 435 -50.43 11.95 5.73
CA PHE A 435 -49.69 11.07 4.82
C PHE A 435 -50.61 10.16 3.99
N GLN A 436 -51.76 9.72 4.53
CA GLN A 436 -52.79 8.99 3.78
C GLN A 436 -53.49 9.89 2.76
N GLY A 437 -53.77 11.16 3.10
CA GLY A 437 -54.26 12.16 2.14
C GLY A 437 -53.27 12.45 1.02
N PHE A 438 -51.99 12.57 1.35
CA PHE A 438 -50.91 12.70 0.38
C PHE A 438 -50.72 11.46 -0.51
N LEU A 439 -50.88 10.25 0.03
CA LEU A 439 -50.94 9.03 -0.78
C LEU A 439 -52.17 9.01 -1.70
N SER A 440 -53.33 9.56 -1.28
CA SER A 440 -54.54 9.59 -2.10
C SER A 440 -54.39 10.50 -3.32
N HIS A 441 -53.75 11.66 -3.15
CA HIS A 441 -53.38 12.53 -4.27
C HIS A 441 -52.36 11.89 -5.22
N ARG A 442 -51.45 11.05 -4.72
CA ARG A 442 -50.46 10.34 -5.55
C ARG A 442 -50.97 9.07 -6.22
N ALA A 443 -51.99 8.41 -5.68
CA ALA A 443 -52.46 7.11 -6.20
C ALA A 443 -52.82 7.14 -7.70
N PRO A 444 -53.58 8.14 -8.22
CA PRO A 444 -53.89 8.24 -9.65
C PRO A 444 -52.67 8.29 -10.58
N TYR A 445 -51.54 8.86 -10.12
CA TYR A 445 -50.30 8.98 -10.89
C TYR A 445 -49.43 7.71 -10.86
N THR A 446 -49.83 6.69 -10.11
CA THR A 446 -49.14 5.38 -10.05
C THR A 446 -49.98 4.24 -10.63
N SER A 447 -51.29 4.46 -10.81
CA SER A 447 -52.03 3.87 -11.93
C SER A 447 -51.53 4.47 -13.25
N ASP A 448 -51.46 3.65 -14.29
CA ASP A 448 -50.88 4.03 -15.58
C ASP A 448 -51.84 4.95 -16.37
N MET A 449 -51.54 6.25 -16.44
CA MET A 449 -52.35 7.26 -17.13
C MET A 449 -51.79 7.63 -18.51
N LEU A 450 -52.67 7.98 -19.45
CA LEU A 450 -52.29 8.62 -20.71
C LEU A 450 -52.78 10.07 -20.75
N PHE A 451 -51.96 10.95 -21.30
CA PHE A 451 -52.35 12.31 -21.67
C PHE A 451 -52.54 12.40 -23.19
N PHE A 452 -53.56 13.13 -23.64
CA PHE A 452 -53.78 13.38 -25.06
C PHE A 452 -53.99 14.88 -25.32
N ARG A 453 -53.35 15.40 -26.37
CA ARG A 453 -53.61 16.75 -26.91
C ARG A 453 -54.38 16.60 -28.21
N ILE A 454 -55.59 17.16 -28.27
CA ILE A 454 -56.32 17.34 -29.53
C ILE A 454 -55.83 18.64 -30.17
N ASN A 455 -55.30 18.59 -31.39
CA ASN A 455 -55.03 19.81 -32.14
C ASN A 455 -56.33 20.30 -32.80
N GLU A 456 -56.96 21.31 -32.20
CA GLU A 456 -58.24 21.90 -32.64
C GLU A 456 -58.30 22.22 -34.14
N THR A 457 -57.18 22.65 -34.73
CA THR A 457 -57.12 23.07 -36.14
C THR A 457 -57.07 21.91 -37.15
N SER A 458 -56.76 20.68 -36.71
CA SER A 458 -56.58 19.51 -37.59
C SER A 458 -57.32 18.25 -37.14
N GLY A 459 -57.88 18.22 -35.92
CA GLY A 459 -58.48 17.03 -35.31
C GLY A 459 -57.47 15.94 -34.95
N ALA A 460 -56.18 16.13 -35.24
CA ALA A 460 -55.14 15.16 -34.92
C ALA A 460 -54.95 15.06 -33.40
N ARG A 461 -54.99 13.83 -32.88
CA ARG A 461 -54.67 13.52 -31.47
C ARG A 461 -53.21 13.14 -31.36
N VAL A 462 -52.47 13.83 -30.50
CA VAL A 462 -51.14 13.41 -30.05
C VAL A 462 -51.32 12.80 -28.66
N VAL A 463 -50.99 11.52 -28.54
CA VAL A 463 -50.97 10.80 -27.25
C VAL A 463 -49.54 10.84 -26.71
N THR A 464 -49.37 11.15 -25.44
CA THR A 464 -48.09 11.22 -24.76
C THR A 464 -48.13 10.44 -23.46
N GLU A 465 -47.31 9.38 -23.38
CA GLU A 465 -47.00 8.63 -22.15
C GLU A 465 -46.06 9.42 -21.23
N LEU A 466 -45.36 10.43 -21.76
CA LEU A 466 -44.57 11.37 -20.98
C LEU A 466 -45.48 12.19 -20.06
N PRO A 467 -45.09 12.41 -18.79
CA PRO A 467 -45.76 13.38 -17.94
C PRO A 467 -45.41 14.78 -18.45
N VAL A 468 -46.29 15.37 -19.26
CA VAL A 468 -46.10 16.69 -19.87
C VAL A 468 -46.35 17.76 -18.82
N ILE A 469 -45.28 18.41 -18.36
CA ILE A 469 -45.38 19.58 -17.48
C ILE A 469 -45.89 20.76 -18.31
N ASN A 470 -46.99 21.36 -17.88
CA ASN A 470 -47.37 22.70 -18.30
C ASN A 470 -48.12 23.38 -17.16
N GLN A 471 -47.85 24.66 -16.90
CA GLN A 471 -48.62 25.41 -15.90
C GLN A 471 -50.05 25.70 -16.40
N GLU A 472 -50.26 25.68 -17.72
CA GLU A 472 -51.59 25.59 -18.34
C GLU A 472 -51.94 24.13 -18.68
N ILE A 473 -52.37 23.38 -17.66
CA ILE A 473 -53.34 22.31 -17.88
C ILE A 473 -54.69 23.01 -18.03
N GLY A 474 -55.21 23.10 -19.26
CA GLY A 474 -56.58 23.55 -19.52
C GLY A 474 -57.60 22.48 -19.14
N ASP A 475 -58.74 22.40 -19.83
CA ASP A 475 -59.76 21.36 -19.64
C ASP A 475 -59.33 19.98 -20.19
N LEU A 476 -58.15 19.49 -19.76
CA LEU A 476 -57.57 18.19 -20.08
C LEU A 476 -57.92 17.18 -18.98
N GLU A 477 -59.02 16.46 -19.16
CA GLU A 477 -59.40 15.36 -18.26
C GLU A 477 -58.35 14.23 -18.29
N PRO A 478 -57.87 13.73 -17.13
CA PRO A 478 -56.97 12.57 -17.06
C PRO A 478 -57.74 11.28 -17.37
N VAL A 479 -57.28 10.49 -18.34
CA VAL A 479 -57.97 9.29 -18.83
C VAL A 479 -57.08 8.05 -18.71
N VAL A 480 -57.47 7.12 -17.84
CA VAL A 480 -56.65 5.96 -17.42
C VAL A 480 -56.84 4.78 -18.37
N VAL A 481 -56.31 4.86 -19.59
CA VAL A 481 -56.51 3.81 -20.61
C VAL A 481 -55.18 3.31 -21.15
N LEU A 482 -54.83 2.06 -20.83
CA LEU A 482 -53.79 1.31 -21.53
C LEU A 482 -54.41 0.48 -22.67
N ASP A 483 -54.19 0.93 -23.91
CA ASP A 483 -54.33 0.13 -25.14
C ASP A 483 -53.00 -0.59 -25.42
N SER A 484 -52.50 -1.34 -24.42
CA SER A 484 -51.18 -1.98 -24.45
C SER A 484 -51.28 -3.50 -24.54
N SER A 485 -50.42 -4.12 -25.37
CA SER A 485 -50.32 -5.57 -25.51
C SER A 485 -49.75 -6.31 -24.28
N GLU A 486 -49.23 -5.59 -23.28
CA GLU A 486 -48.55 -6.16 -22.12
C GLU A 486 -49.43 -6.19 -20.86
N VAL A 487 -49.90 -7.39 -20.53
CA VAL A 487 -50.82 -7.64 -19.40
C VAL A 487 -50.02 -7.83 -18.11
N MET A 488 -50.02 -6.80 -17.25
CA MET A 488 -49.40 -6.87 -15.92
C MET A 488 -50.14 -7.89 -15.04
N THR A 489 -49.38 -8.70 -14.30
CA THR A 489 -49.94 -9.69 -13.36
C THR A 489 -50.39 -9.04 -12.04
N LYS A 490 -51.22 -9.74 -11.25
CA LYS A 490 -51.67 -9.24 -9.94
C LYS A 490 -50.48 -9.01 -8.98
N GLU A 491 -49.58 -10.00 -8.87
CA GLU A 491 -48.42 -9.94 -7.97
C GLU A 491 -47.49 -8.76 -8.32
N GLU A 492 -47.30 -8.51 -9.62
CA GLU A 492 -46.52 -7.41 -10.18
C GLU A 492 -47.16 -6.03 -9.91
N PHE A 493 -48.49 -5.93 -9.98
CA PHE A 493 -49.21 -4.72 -9.58
C PHE A 493 -49.15 -4.48 -8.07
N GLU A 494 -49.34 -5.52 -7.24
CA GLU A 494 -49.15 -5.44 -5.78
C GLU A 494 -47.71 -5.03 -5.42
N LEU A 495 -46.71 -5.51 -6.16
CA LEU A 495 -45.31 -5.08 -6.03
C LEU A 495 -45.09 -3.63 -6.47
N LYS A 496 -45.76 -3.15 -7.54
CA LYS A 496 -45.70 -1.75 -8.00
C LYS A 496 -46.31 -0.80 -6.96
N VAL A 497 -47.48 -1.12 -6.42
CA VAL A 497 -48.11 -0.35 -5.32
C VAL A 497 -47.24 -0.38 -4.06
N THR A 498 -46.74 -1.55 -3.67
CA THR A 498 -45.82 -1.70 -2.52
C THR A 498 -44.54 -0.88 -2.70
N ARG A 499 -43.96 -0.85 -3.91
CA ARG A 499 -42.80 0.00 -4.26
C ARG A 499 -43.16 1.48 -4.11
N GLY A 500 -44.28 1.91 -4.69
CA GLY A 500 -44.73 3.30 -4.66
C GLY A 500 -44.99 3.85 -3.25
N VAL A 501 -45.69 3.08 -2.40
CA VAL A 501 -45.95 3.48 -1.00
C VAL A 501 -44.65 3.50 -0.17
N LYS A 502 -43.80 2.48 -0.30
CA LYS A 502 -42.50 2.46 0.43
C LYS A 502 -41.58 3.59 -0.04
N GLN A 503 -41.46 3.84 -1.35
CA GLN A 503 -40.65 4.92 -1.90
C GLN A 503 -41.16 6.31 -1.48
N THR A 504 -42.48 6.53 -1.52
CA THR A 504 -43.10 7.78 -1.06
C THR A 504 -42.86 8.01 0.44
N PHE A 505 -43.04 6.98 1.28
CA PHE A 505 -42.72 7.08 2.71
C PHE A 505 -41.24 7.40 2.97
N LEU A 506 -40.32 6.71 2.27
CA LEU A 506 -38.88 6.94 2.42
C LEU A 506 -38.45 8.35 1.99
N LEU A 507 -39.06 8.89 0.92
CA LEU A 507 -38.83 10.26 0.47
C LEU A 507 -39.37 11.26 1.49
N THR A 508 -40.66 11.21 1.83
CA THR A 508 -41.29 12.11 2.80
C THR A 508 -40.57 12.09 4.15
N MET A 509 -40.25 10.91 4.68
CA MET A 509 -39.54 10.79 5.97
C MET A 509 -38.09 11.30 5.90
N GLY A 510 -37.47 11.29 4.72
CA GLY A 510 -36.19 11.96 4.47
C GLY A 510 -36.26 13.48 4.58
N ARG A 511 -37.43 14.09 4.32
CA ARG A 511 -37.66 15.54 4.46
C ARG A 511 -37.84 15.96 5.91
N LEU A 512 -38.52 15.15 6.72
CA LEU A 512 -38.97 15.51 8.07
C LEU A 512 -37.86 15.69 9.13
N PHE A 513 -36.59 15.42 8.81
CA PHE A 513 -35.47 15.61 9.73
C PHE A 513 -35.17 17.10 9.93
N ASN A 514 -35.14 17.56 11.18
CA ASN A 514 -34.94 18.98 11.50
C ASN A 514 -33.47 19.39 11.32
N LEU A 515 -33.14 19.81 10.10
CA LEU A 515 -31.81 20.30 9.76
C LEU A 515 -31.47 21.67 10.37
N ASP A 516 -32.44 22.46 10.85
CA ASP A 516 -32.19 23.81 11.40
C ASP A 516 -31.73 23.80 12.87
N GLU A 517 -31.87 22.67 13.57
CA GLU A 517 -31.31 22.48 14.91
C GLU A 517 -29.79 22.23 14.89
N ALA A 518 -29.16 22.44 16.05
CA ALA A 518 -27.73 22.19 16.22
C ALA A 518 -27.46 20.68 16.15
N PRO A 519 -26.47 20.22 15.36
CA PRO A 519 -26.26 18.80 15.13
C PRO A 519 -25.95 18.02 16.41
N ALA A 520 -26.68 16.92 16.59
CA ALA A 520 -26.39 15.94 17.62
C ALA A 520 -25.03 15.28 17.36
N VAL A 521 -24.21 15.16 18.41
CA VAL A 521 -22.87 14.57 18.33
C VAL A 521 -22.95 13.11 18.80
N VAL A 522 -22.78 12.19 17.86
CA VAL A 522 -22.94 10.74 18.05
C VAL A 522 -21.57 10.05 18.03
N PRO A 523 -21.27 9.11 18.94
CA PRO A 523 -20.04 8.32 18.86
C PRO A 523 -20.06 7.39 17.64
N ALA A 524 -18.96 7.35 16.91
CA ALA A 524 -18.77 6.49 15.75
C ALA A 524 -17.41 5.78 15.85
N THR A 525 -17.30 4.57 15.29
CA THR A 525 -15.99 3.95 15.06
C THR A 525 -15.63 4.07 13.58
N ARG A 526 -14.43 4.55 13.29
CA ARG A 526 -13.92 4.73 11.93
C ARG A 526 -12.90 3.64 11.65
N LEU A 527 -13.30 2.67 10.83
CA LEU A 527 -12.40 1.68 10.26
C LEU A 527 -11.59 2.35 9.15
N THR A 528 -10.26 2.31 9.24
CA THR A 528 -9.34 2.81 8.20
C THR A 528 -8.31 1.74 7.87
N ARG A 529 -7.93 1.58 6.60
CA ARG A 529 -6.74 0.78 6.24
C ARG A 529 -5.50 1.68 6.35
N GLN A 530 -4.51 1.25 7.12
CA GLN A 530 -3.27 1.97 7.39
C GLN A 530 -2.06 1.05 7.15
N VAL A 531 -0.88 1.65 6.94
CA VAL A 531 0.37 0.90 6.80
C VAL A 531 1.13 0.96 8.13
N THR A 532 1.59 -0.19 8.63
CA THR A 532 2.39 -0.27 9.84
C THR A 532 3.72 -0.98 9.63
N LEU A 533 4.74 -0.58 10.40
CA LEU A 533 6.00 -1.32 10.50
C LEU A 533 5.81 -2.52 11.44
N ALA A 534 5.99 -3.75 10.93
CA ALA A 534 5.81 -4.98 11.69
C ALA A 534 7.11 -5.80 11.79
N VAL A 535 7.25 -6.62 12.84
CA VAL A 535 8.35 -7.58 12.99
C VAL A 535 8.01 -8.91 12.31
N VAL A 536 8.84 -9.33 11.36
CA VAL A 536 8.70 -10.62 10.66
C VAL A 536 9.11 -11.77 11.58
N GLU A 537 8.16 -12.60 12.01
CA GLU A 537 8.40 -13.70 12.96
C GLU A 537 9.51 -14.66 12.51
N PHE A 538 9.56 -15.01 11.23
CA PHE A 538 10.58 -15.91 10.68
C PHE A 538 12.00 -15.34 10.88
N ALA A 539 12.19 -14.06 10.58
CA ALA A 539 13.49 -13.40 10.67
C ALA A 539 13.93 -13.20 12.14
N ALA A 540 12.99 -12.82 13.00
CA ALA A 540 13.20 -12.65 14.43
C ALA A 540 13.59 -13.98 15.11
N LEU A 541 12.75 -15.02 14.98
CA LEU A 541 12.93 -16.31 15.64
C LEU A 541 14.29 -16.97 15.28
N TRP A 542 14.66 -17.00 14.00
CA TRP A 542 15.96 -17.55 13.60
C TRP A 542 17.14 -16.68 14.05
N SER A 543 16.97 -15.35 14.15
CA SER A 543 17.98 -14.46 14.74
C SER A 543 18.17 -14.75 16.23
N GLU A 544 17.08 -14.87 17.00
CA GLU A 544 17.09 -15.21 18.43
C GLU A 544 17.77 -16.56 18.68
N VAL A 545 17.48 -17.58 17.86
CA VAL A 545 18.14 -18.90 17.94
C VAL A 545 19.65 -18.79 17.74
N ILE A 546 20.11 -18.00 16.75
CA ILE A 546 21.55 -17.80 16.50
C ILE A 546 22.20 -17.02 17.65
N LEU A 547 21.55 -15.98 18.17
CA LEU A 547 22.02 -15.17 19.30
C LEU A 547 22.08 -15.96 20.61
N GLY A 548 21.08 -16.81 20.87
CA GLY A 548 21.01 -17.69 22.04
C GLY A 548 22.10 -18.77 22.02
N LEU A 549 22.33 -19.40 20.86
CA LEU A 549 23.48 -20.28 20.64
C LEU A 549 24.80 -19.51 20.84
N GLY A 550 24.86 -18.25 20.43
CA GLY A 550 25.97 -17.32 20.69
C GLY A 550 26.25 -17.10 22.18
N ALA A 551 25.23 -16.76 22.96
CA ALA A 551 25.32 -16.57 24.41
C ALA A 551 25.76 -17.85 25.13
N VAL A 552 25.17 -19.00 24.80
CA VAL A 552 25.55 -20.31 25.38
C VAL A 552 27.00 -20.66 25.05
N ILE A 553 27.45 -20.45 23.81
CA ILE A 553 28.83 -20.75 23.41
C ILE A 553 29.82 -19.78 24.05
N THR A 554 29.55 -18.47 24.12
CA THR A 554 30.44 -17.49 24.78
C THR A 554 30.60 -17.78 26.27
N LEU A 555 29.52 -18.13 26.99
CA LEU A 555 29.57 -18.59 28.38
C LEU A 555 30.37 -19.91 28.52
N GLY A 556 30.21 -20.83 27.57
CA GLY A 556 31.01 -22.06 27.48
C GLY A 556 32.51 -21.77 27.30
N LEU A 557 32.87 -20.84 26.41
CA LEU A 557 34.26 -20.40 26.21
C LEU A 557 34.83 -19.74 27.47
N LEU A 558 34.04 -18.90 28.16
CA LEU A 558 34.43 -18.27 29.42
C LEU A 558 34.80 -19.32 30.47
N HIS A 559 33.98 -20.37 30.64
CA HIS A 559 34.27 -21.49 31.54
C HIS A 559 35.52 -22.28 31.10
N VAL A 560 35.57 -22.70 29.83
CA VAL A 560 36.67 -23.53 29.31
C VAL A 560 38.00 -22.80 29.40
N TYR A 561 38.09 -21.56 28.92
CA TYR A 561 39.35 -20.82 28.95
C TYR A 561 39.75 -20.39 30.37
N LYS A 562 38.82 -20.17 31.31
CA LYS A 562 39.20 -19.96 32.73
C LYS A 562 40.03 -21.14 33.27
N ASN A 563 39.69 -22.37 32.89
CA ASN A 563 40.28 -23.60 33.42
C ASN A 563 41.36 -24.25 32.52
N ARG A 564 41.65 -23.70 31.34
CA ARG A 564 42.57 -24.32 30.35
C ARG A 564 44.03 -23.85 30.52
N ASP A 565 44.94 -24.82 30.61
CA ASP A 565 46.39 -24.61 30.71
C ASP A 565 46.94 -23.85 29.50
N ASN A 566 47.79 -22.86 29.78
CA ASN A 566 48.41 -22.02 28.76
C ASN A 566 49.93 -21.90 28.98
N VAL A 567 50.68 -22.17 27.93
CA VAL A 567 52.15 -22.15 27.90
C VAL A 567 52.69 -20.88 27.22
N LEU A 568 51.91 -20.23 26.34
CA LEU A 568 52.36 -19.08 25.56
C LEU A 568 52.71 -17.86 26.44
N GLN A 569 53.78 -17.15 26.10
CA GLN A 569 54.22 -15.90 26.76
C GLN A 569 54.12 -14.66 25.84
N SER A 570 54.00 -14.86 24.53
CA SER A 570 53.82 -13.80 23.52
C SER A 570 53.03 -14.31 22.31
N ASP A 571 52.56 -13.41 21.46
CA ASP A 571 51.79 -13.76 20.25
C ASP A 571 52.63 -14.61 19.28
N PRO A 572 52.29 -15.89 19.01
CA PRO A 572 53.12 -16.81 18.23
C PRO A 572 53.07 -16.59 16.70
N CYS A 573 52.49 -15.48 16.23
CA CYS A 573 52.19 -15.26 14.82
C CYS A 573 53.34 -14.68 13.97
N SER A 574 54.36 -14.09 14.59
CA SER A 574 55.57 -13.63 13.88
C SER A 574 56.61 -14.74 13.77
N VAL A 575 57.43 -14.73 12.71
CA VAL A 575 58.49 -15.74 12.51
C VAL A 575 59.46 -15.72 13.69
N ALA A 576 59.80 -14.54 14.20
CA ALA A 576 60.59 -14.35 15.43
C ALA A 576 60.01 -15.06 16.67
N ALA A 577 58.68 -15.10 16.84
CA ALA A 577 58.05 -15.84 17.92
C ALA A 577 58.11 -17.36 17.68
N MET A 578 57.94 -17.80 16.43
CA MET A 578 58.12 -19.21 16.07
C MET A 578 59.57 -19.68 16.31
N CYS A 579 60.58 -18.86 16.01
CA CYS A 579 61.98 -19.14 16.36
C CYS A 579 62.14 -19.41 17.86
N THR A 580 61.66 -18.52 18.74
CA THR A 580 61.77 -18.71 20.20
C THR A 580 61.03 -19.93 20.73
N ILE A 581 59.93 -20.33 20.09
CA ILE A 581 59.23 -21.55 20.45
C ILE A 581 60.08 -22.77 20.02
N VAL A 582 60.73 -22.72 18.86
CA VAL A 582 61.62 -23.80 18.39
C VAL A 582 62.90 -23.92 19.23
N THR A 583 63.51 -22.83 19.70
CA THR A 583 64.75 -22.86 20.51
C THR A 583 64.52 -23.25 21.97
N ASP A 584 63.50 -22.67 22.62
CA ASP A 584 63.39 -22.70 24.08
C ASP A 584 62.29 -23.67 24.58
N LEU A 585 61.36 -24.08 23.71
CA LEU A 585 60.30 -25.05 24.05
C LEU A 585 60.62 -26.48 23.65
N PHE A 586 61.31 -26.68 22.51
CA PHE A 586 61.71 -27.99 22.02
C PHE A 586 63.18 -28.29 22.39
N GLY A 587 63.60 -29.57 22.32
CA GLY A 587 65.00 -29.93 22.59
C GLY A 587 65.96 -29.55 21.44
N PRO A 588 67.29 -29.53 21.65
CA PRO A 588 68.23 -29.37 20.54
C PRO A 588 68.21 -30.58 19.58
N SER A 589 67.88 -31.77 20.09
CA SER A 589 67.83 -33.04 19.36
C SER A 589 66.41 -33.41 18.91
N ASN A 590 65.72 -32.52 18.19
CA ASN A 590 64.40 -32.84 17.61
C ASN A 590 64.54 -33.67 16.34
N ILE A 591 63.61 -34.60 16.09
CA ILE A 591 63.63 -35.36 14.83
C ILE A 591 63.31 -34.49 13.60
N LEU A 592 62.51 -33.43 13.76
CA LEU A 592 62.33 -32.39 12.71
C LEU A 592 63.54 -31.43 12.57
N ALA A 593 64.59 -31.64 13.37
CA ALA A 593 65.88 -30.95 13.37
C ALA A 593 67.05 -31.94 13.18
N ASP A 594 66.81 -33.17 12.72
CA ASP A 594 67.87 -34.13 12.43
C ASP A 594 68.49 -33.81 11.06
N PRO A 595 69.80 -33.50 10.97
CA PRO A 595 70.44 -33.10 9.71
C PRO A 595 70.52 -34.23 8.67
N ARG A 596 70.32 -35.49 9.08
CA ARG A 596 70.44 -36.67 8.21
C ARG A 596 69.29 -36.84 7.21
N PHE A 597 68.20 -36.08 7.36
CA PHE A 597 67.00 -36.23 6.54
C PHE A 597 66.63 -34.92 5.82
N GLU A 598 66.26 -35.01 4.54
CA GLU A 598 65.86 -33.85 3.71
C GLU A 598 64.46 -33.28 4.06
N PHE A 599 64.07 -33.26 5.34
CA PHE A 599 62.76 -32.81 5.80
C PHE A 599 62.41 -31.37 5.40
N HIS A 600 63.38 -30.55 4.97
CA HIS A 600 63.16 -29.22 4.39
C HIS A 600 62.43 -29.26 3.02
N GLN A 601 62.50 -30.37 2.27
CA GLN A 601 61.93 -30.50 0.90
C GLN A 601 60.54 -31.16 0.85
N TYR A 602 60.13 -31.89 1.89
CA TYR A 602 58.89 -32.68 1.89
C TYR A 602 57.61 -31.82 2.03
N SER A 603 56.49 -32.31 1.49
CA SER A 603 55.15 -31.72 1.70
C SER A 603 54.68 -31.82 3.16
N THR A 604 53.75 -30.95 3.57
CA THR A 604 53.11 -31.07 4.90
C THR A 604 52.29 -32.36 5.03
N ARG A 605 51.79 -32.91 3.91
CA ARG A 605 51.11 -34.21 3.88
C ARG A 605 52.07 -35.38 4.13
N GLN A 606 53.30 -35.33 3.61
CA GLN A 606 54.34 -36.33 3.87
C GLN A 606 54.81 -36.26 5.34
N LEU A 607 55.16 -35.07 5.84
CA LEU A 607 55.60 -34.90 7.23
C LEU A 607 54.53 -35.31 8.25
N ARG A 608 53.24 -35.04 7.99
CA ARG A 608 52.13 -35.53 8.82
C ARG A 608 51.91 -37.05 8.72
N ARG A 609 52.29 -37.69 7.60
CA ARG A 609 52.25 -39.17 7.45
C ARG A 609 53.37 -39.84 8.25
N LEU A 610 54.58 -39.29 8.20
CA LEU A 610 55.74 -39.74 8.98
C LEU A 610 55.46 -39.64 10.49
N LEU A 611 55.03 -38.47 10.96
CA LEU A 611 54.75 -38.23 12.39
C LEU A 611 53.36 -38.71 12.84
N ARG A 612 52.74 -39.67 12.14
CA ARG A 612 51.41 -40.21 12.48
C ARG A 612 51.41 -41.00 13.79
N ASN A 613 52.47 -41.77 14.04
CA ASN A 613 52.62 -42.63 15.22
C ASN A 613 53.47 -41.98 16.33
N CYS A 614 53.79 -40.69 16.18
CA CYS A 614 54.60 -39.94 17.13
C CYS A 614 53.73 -39.10 18.08
N TRP A 615 54.23 -38.93 19.29
CA TRP A 615 53.65 -38.15 20.37
C TRP A 615 54.63 -37.05 20.82
N LEU A 616 54.09 -36.03 21.47
CA LEU A 616 54.79 -34.93 22.08
C LEU A 616 54.63 -35.08 23.60
N ARG A 617 55.75 -35.24 24.30
CA ARG A 617 55.78 -35.42 25.75
C ARG A 617 56.69 -34.38 26.40
N TRP A 618 56.31 -33.95 27.60
CA TRP A 618 57.11 -33.06 28.44
C TRP A 618 58.23 -33.85 29.13
N GLU A 619 59.47 -33.49 28.84
CA GLU A 619 60.68 -33.98 29.49
C GLU A 619 61.25 -32.91 30.43
N PRO A 620 62.02 -33.29 31.48
CA PRO A 620 62.82 -32.32 32.22
C PRO A 620 63.91 -31.70 31.32
N GLY A 621 64.16 -30.40 31.47
CA GLY A 621 65.19 -29.69 30.70
C GLY A 621 65.16 -28.17 30.90
N PRO A 622 66.09 -27.41 30.30
CA PRO A 622 66.24 -25.97 30.49
C PRO A 622 65.18 -25.10 29.77
N GLY A 623 63.96 -25.63 29.61
CA GLY A 623 62.80 -24.92 29.05
C GLY A 623 61.88 -24.34 30.13
N PRO A 624 60.71 -23.78 29.75
CA PRO A 624 59.80 -23.15 30.69
C PRO A 624 59.33 -24.10 31.80
N ASN A 625 59.32 -23.61 33.05
CA ASN A 625 59.04 -24.38 34.26
C ASN A 625 59.95 -25.63 34.44
N GLY A 626 61.16 -25.62 33.87
CA GLY A 626 62.10 -26.74 33.93
C GLY A 626 61.71 -27.93 33.02
N ARG A 627 60.90 -27.68 31.99
CA ARG A 627 60.43 -28.72 31.06
C ARG A 627 60.59 -28.29 29.60
N ARG A 628 60.89 -29.26 28.74
CA ARG A 628 60.96 -29.14 27.27
C ARG A 628 60.00 -30.14 26.62
N LEU A 629 59.65 -29.92 25.36
CA LEU A 629 58.78 -30.79 24.59
C LEU A 629 59.61 -31.64 23.61
N ALA A 630 59.52 -32.97 23.73
CA ALA A 630 60.21 -33.92 22.88
C ALA A 630 59.23 -34.66 21.95
N ILE A 631 59.68 -34.99 20.73
CA ILE A 631 58.95 -35.85 19.78
C ILE A 631 59.42 -37.28 19.98
N VAL A 632 58.53 -38.17 20.44
CA VAL A 632 58.82 -39.57 20.77
C VAL A 632 57.82 -40.48 20.05
N THR A 633 58.22 -41.68 19.63
CA THR A 633 57.29 -42.71 19.12
C THR A 633 56.38 -43.22 20.25
N SER A 634 55.22 -43.79 19.91
CA SER A 634 54.34 -44.43 20.91
C SER A 634 55.02 -45.56 21.68
N ASP A 635 55.97 -46.24 21.03
CA ASP A 635 56.54 -47.51 21.48
C ASP A 635 58.01 -47.37 21.93
N GLY A 636 58.56 -46.14 21.91
CA GLY A 636 59.96 -45.84 22.24
C GLY A 636 60.99 -46.27 21.18
N SER A 637 60.57 -46.94 20.11
CA SER A 637 61.41 -47.39 19.00
C SER A 637 61.91 -46.23 18.12
N PRO A 638 63.10 -46.36 17.48
CA PRO A 638 63.54 -45.40 16.47
C PRO A 638 62.59 -45.43 15.25
N ILE A 639 62.37 -44.28 14.61
CA ILE A 639 61.49 -44.20 13.44
C ILE A 639 62.14 -44.91 12.25
N GLN A 640 61.50 -45.98 11.75
CA GLN A 640 61.77 -46.50 10.42
C GLN A 640 61.26 -45.50 9.38
N LEU A 641 62.18 -44.89 8.63
CA LEU A 641 61.83 -44.13 7.43
C LEU A 641 61.81 -45.04 6.20
N ASP A 642 60.88 -44.75 5.31
CA ASP A 642 60.68 -45.42 4.02
C ASP A 642 61.45 -44.64 2.95
N ASP A 643 62.56 -45.21 2.47
CA ASP A 643 63.64 -44.51 1.77
C ASP A 643 63.25 -43.97 0.36
N GLN A 644 62.06 -44.32 -0.14
CA GLN A 644 61.61 -43.99 -1.50
C GLN A 644 60.44 -42.99 -1.57
N MET A 645 60.29 -42.09 -0.58
CA MET A 645 59.26 -41.04 -0.63
C MET A 645 59.55 -39.96 -1.70
N ARG A 646 59.02 -40.13 -2.91
CA ARG A 646 59.10 -39.16 -4.02
C ARG A 646 58.75 -37.72 -3.57
N LYS A 647 59.69 -36.80 -3.74
CA LYS A 647 59.56 -35.38 -3.39
C LYS A 647 58.35 -34.74 -4.10
N ARG A 648 57.51 -34.00 -3.36
CA ARG A 648 56.32 -33.30 -3.88
C ARG A 648 56.07 -32.03 -3.06
N ALA A 649 55.77 -30.93 -3.75
CA ALA A 649 55.38 -29.67 -3.10
C ALA A 649 53.93 -29.71 -2.59
N ASP A 650 53.60 -28.87 -1.59
CA ASP A 650 52.21 -28.62 -1.21
C ASP A 650 51.45 -27.88 -2.34
N PRO A 651 50.13 -28.10 -2.51
CA PRO A 651 49.33 -27.28 -3.40
C PRO A 651 49.25 -25.83 -2.90
N MET A 652 49.39 -24.88 -3.83
CA MET A 652 49.09 -23.46 -3.59
C MET A 652 47.61 -23.27 -3.20
N PRO A 653 47.23 -22.19 -2.50
CA PRO A 653 45.82 -21.90 -2.21
C PRO A 653 44.99 -21.71 -3.49
N HIS A 654 43.69 -21.97 -3.41
CA HIS A 654 42.75 -22.00 -4.55
C HIS A 654 42.87 -20.79 -5.47
N PHE A 655 42.83 -19.57 -4.90
CA PHE A 655 42.88 -18.31 -5.65
C PHE A 655 44.20 -18.04 -6.41
N LEU A 656 45.25 -18.87 -6.24
CA LEU A 656 46.48 -18.83 -7.05
C LEU A 656 46.57 -19.96 -8.08
N VAL A 657 45.59 -20.86 -8.14
CA VAL A 657 45.55 -22.03 -9.03
C VAL A 657 44.50 -21.77 -10.13
N ILE A 658 44.98 -21.66 -11.37
CA ILE A 658 44.23 -21.17 -12.54
C ILE A 658 42.76 -21.65 -12.61
N PRO A 659 42.43 -22.95 -12.60
CA PRO A 659 41.03 -23.41 -12.71
C PRO A 659 40.14 -22.95 -11.53
N PHE A 660 40.67 -22.86 -10.31
CA PHE A 660 39.89 -22.39 -9.17
C PHE A 660 39.74 -20.86 -9.18
N PHE A 661 40.79 -20.13 -9.56
CA PHE A 661 40.71 -18.69 -9.79
C PHE A 661 39.67 -18.34 -10.88
N LEU A 662 39.62 -19.09 -11.97
CA LEU A 662 38.61 -18.91 -13.02
C LEU A 662 37.19 -19.16 -12.50
N ILE A 663 36.98 -20.19 -11.66
CA ILE A 663 35.67 -20.45 -11.03
C ILE A 663 35.29 -19.30 -10.07
N GLU A 664 36.21 -18.81 -9.25
CA GLU A 664 35.96 -17.70 -8.31
C GLU A 664 35.67 -16.38 -9.06
N PHE A 665 36.36 -16.13 -10.17
CA PHE A 665 36.11 -14.97 -11.04
C PHE A 665 34.77 -15.08 -11.78
N LEU A 666 34.47 -16.23 -12.40
CA LEU A 666 33.20 -16.48 -13.09
C LEU A 666 32.00 -16.44 -12.14
N PHE A 667 32.18 -16.84 -10.87
CA PHE A 667 31.15 -16.69 -9.84
C PHE A 667 30.82 -15.21 -9.58
N LEU A 668 31.82 -14.34 -9.42
CA LEU A 668 31.59 -12.91 -9.22
C LEU A 668 30.95 -12.25 -10.45
N VAL A 669 31.42 -12.58 -11.65
CA VAL A 669 30.80 -12.11 -12.91
C VAL A 669 29.35 -12.60 -13.01
N GLY A 670 29.07 -13.85 -12.63
CA GLY A 670 27.72 -14.42 -12.60
C GLY A 670 26.79 -13.75 -11.59
N VAL A 671 27.30 -13.27 -10.46
CA VAL A 671 26.52 -12.46 -9.50
C VAL A 671 26.20 -11.09 -10.09
N ILE A 672 27.14 -10.44 -10.77
CA ILE A 672 26.88 -9.16 -11.47
C ILE A 672 25.81 -9.35 -12.55
N THR A 673 25.95 -10.35 -13.44
CA THR A 673 24.98 -10.56 -14.52
C THR A 673 23.61 -10.97 -13.99
N ALA A 674 23.53 -11.78 -12.93
CA ALA A 674 22.26 -12.11 -12.28
C ALA A 674 21.57 -10.86 -11.70
N MET A 675 22.29 -9.99 -10.97
CA MET A 675 21.72 -8.75 -10.44
C MET A 675 21.24 -7.81 -11.56
N SER A 676 22.04 -7.62 -12.61
CA SER A 676 21.65 -6.79 -13.75
C SER A 676 20.44 -7.36 -14.51
N LEU A 677 20.30 -8.69 -14.60
CA LEU A 677 19.14 -9.34 -15.22
C LEU A 677 17.88 -9.22 -14.36
N VAL A 678 17.98 -9.32 -13.03
CA VAL A 678 16.85 -9.10 -12.12
C VAL A 678 16.35 -7.66 -12.23
N VAL A 679 17.25 -6.67 -12.19
CA VAL A 679 16.90 -5.25 -12.39
C VAL A 679 16.27 -5.02 -13.77
N ALA A 680 16.83 -5.61 -14.84
CA ALA A 680 16.31 -5.44 -16.21
C ALA A 680 15.00 -6.18 -16.50
N SER A 681 14.63 -7.21 -15.72
CA SER A 681 13.31 -7.86 -15.75
C SER A 681 12.29 -7.05 -14.94
N LEU A 682 12.66 -6.53 -13.76
CA LEU A 682 11.82 -5.63 -12.96
C LEU A 682 11.38 -4.39 -13.75
N THR A 683 12.28 -3.76 -14.50
CA THR A 683 11.95 -2.58 -15.33
C THR A 683 11.23 -2.89 -16.65
N LYS A 684 10.89 -4.17 -16.92
CA LYS A 684 10.25 -4.59 -18.19
C LYS A 684 8.97 -5.38 -18.01
N ASP A 685 8.94 -6.31 -17.07
CA ASP A 685 7.92 -7.36 -17.02
C ASP A 685 6.73 -7.02 -16.10
N GLY A 686 6.83 -5.99 -15.27
CA GLY A 686 5.79 -5.57 -14.32
C GLY A 686 5.41 -6.57 -13.21
N LYS A 687 5.99 -7.78 -13.21
CA LYS A 687 5.62 -8.93 -12.35
C LYS A 687 5.66 -8.70 -10.83
N PHE A 688 6.24 -7.60 -10.37
CA PHE A 688 6.29 -7.20 -8.97
C PHE A 688 5.53 -5.90 -8.70
N GLN A 689 4.56 -5.54 -9.58
CA GLN A 689 3.70 -4.36 -9.48
C GLN A 689 2.25 -4.68 -9.07
N HIS A 690 1.92 -5.95 -8.81
CA HIS A 690 0.59 -6.41 -8.40
C HIS A 690 0.69 -7.59 -7.40
N LEU A 691 1.35 -7.39 -6.26
CA LEU A 691 1.50 -8.44 -5.24
C LEU A 691 0.36 -8.37 -4.21
N THR A 692 -0.13 -9.53 -3.78
CA THR A 692 -0.93 -9.62 -2.54
C THR A 692 -0.05 -9.32 -1.33
N GLN A 693 -0.65 -8.99 -0.18
CA GLN A 693 0.08 -8.79 1.07
C GLN A 693 0.96 -10.02 1.42
N SER A 694 0.43 -11.24 1.23
CA SER A 694 1.18 -12.49 1.44
C SER A 694 2.35 -12.69 0.48
N ASP A 695 2.17 -12.39 -0.81
CA ASP A 695 3.24 -12.51 -1.80
C ASP A 695 4.31 -11.45 -1.58
N SER A 696 3.91 -10.22 -1.22
CA SER A 696 4.79 -9.12 -0.83
C SER A 696 5.70 -9.52 0.33
N SER A 697 5.15 -10.00 1.45
CA SER A 697 5.95 -10.45 2.60
C SER A 697 6.88 -11.61 2.22
N PHE A 698 6.42 -12.59 1.43
CA PHE A 698 7.26 -13.69 0.96
C PHE A 698 8.42 -13.20 0.09
N PHE A 699 8.14 -12.36 -0.91
CA PHE A 699 9.16 -11.82 -1.80
C PHE A 699 10.12 -10.88 -1.06
N GLN A 700 9.67 -10.07 -0.09
CA GLN A 700 10.56 -9.24 0.73
C GLN A 700 11.60 -10.10 1.45
N VAL A 701 11.16 -11.18 2.13
CA VAL A 701 12.07 -12.09 2.84
C VAL A 701 13.05 -12.76 1.86
N VAL A 702 12.58 -13.24 0.70
CA VAL A 702 13.48 -13.88 -0.30
C VAL A 702 14.48 -12.88 -0.88
N LEU A 703 14.02 -11.69 -1.28
CA LEU A 703 14.80 -10.68 -1.98
C LEU A 703 15.76 -9.88 -1.08
N SER A 704 15.55 -9.86 0.24
CA SER A 704 16.49 -9.28 1.22
C SER A 704 17.49 -10.32 1.74
N VAL A 705 17.03 -11.52 2.12
CA VAL A 705 17.87 -12.59 2.69
C VAL A 705 18.88 -13.10 1.64
N LEU A 706 18.44 -13.39 0.41
CA LEU A 706 19.29 -14.06 -0.57
C LEU A 706 20.51 -13.22 -1.01
N PRO A 707 20.39 -11.93 -1.39
CA PRO A 707 21.55 -11.11 -1.74
C PRO A 707 22.49 -10.87 -0.54
N SER A 708 21.94 -10.73 0.67
CA SER A 708 22.73 -10.58 1.90
C SER A 708 23.55 -11.85 2.22
N ILE A 709 23.01 -13.05 1.97
CA ILE A 709 23.76 -14.33 2.03
C ILE A 709 24.89 -14.36 0.98
N VAL A 710 24.63 -13.91 -0.25
CA VAL A 710 25.64 -13.88 -1.33
C VAL A 710 26.77 -12.89 -1.00
N ALA A 711 26.43 -11.68 -0.56
CA ALA A 711 27.39 -10.67 -0.08
C ALA A 711 28.25 -11.20 1.07
N SER A 712 27.62 -11.83 2.07
CA SER A 712 28.30 -12.48 3.19
C SER A 712 29.28 -13.58 2.74
N ALA A 713 28.92 -14.34 1.71
CA ALA A 713 29.79 -15.37 1.12
C ALA A 713 31.01 -14.76 0.41
N VAL A 714 30.82 -13.72 -0.40
CA VAL A 714 31.92 -12.97 -1.05
C VAL A 714 32.85 -12.36 0.00
N GLY A 715 32.31 -11.76 1.06
CA GLY A 715 33.08 -11.25 2.19
C GLY A 715 33.89 -12.33 2.90
N SER A 716 33.34 -13.55 3.05
CA SER A 716 34.11 -14.69 3.59
C SER A 716 35.21 -15.20 2.65
N LEU A 717 35.09 -15.03 1.33
CA LEU A 717 36.15 -15.35 0.37
C LEU A 717 37.26 -14.29 0.39
N CYS A 718 36.89 -13.00 0.40
CA CYS A 718 37.84 -11.89 0.53
C CYS A 718 38.65 -12.01 1.84
N MET A 719 38.00 -12.33 2.96
CA MET A 719 38.65 -12.63 4.24
C MET A 719 39.58 -13.86 4.21
N SER A 720 39.30 -14.87 3.38
CA SER A 720 40.21 -16.00 3.15
C SER A 720 41.49 -15.53 2.44
N ILE A 721 41.35 -14.79 1.33
CA ILE A 721 42.47 -14.23 0.56
C ILE A 721 43.35 -13.35 1.45
N TYR A 722 42.74 -12.45 2.23
CA TYR A 722 43.41 -11.62 3.24
C TYR A 722 44.24 -12.43 4.24
N ARG A 723 43.65 -13.48 4.84
CA ARG A 723 44.35 -14.37 5.79
C ARG A 723 45.55 -15.06 5.12
N TYR A 724 45.43 -15.51 3.88
CA TYR A 724 46.53 -16.15 3.15
C TYR A 724 47.67 -15.20 2.77
N ILE A 725 47.38 -13.94 2.41
CA ILE A 725 48.41 -12.99 1.98
C ILE A 725 49.13 -12.38 3.19
N SER A 726 48.40 -12.07 4.27
CA SER A 726 48.98 -11.55 5.52
C SER A 726 49.93 -12.50 6.24
N ILE A 727 49.84 -13.83 6.04
CA ILE A 727 50.87 -14.78 6.50
C ILE A 727 52.03 -14.94 5.51
N LEU A 728 51.80 -14.77 4.20
CA LEU A 728 52.80 -14.98 3.17
C LEU A 728 53.77 -13.79 3.03
N GLU A 729 53.34 -12.58 3.39
CA GLU A 729 54.13 -11.34 3.23
C GLU A 729 55.57 -11.39 3.80
N PRO A 730 55.81 -11.76 5.08
CA PRO A 730 57.19 -11.83 5.60
C PRO A 730 58.04 -12.86 4.87
N TRP A 731 57.44 -13.93 4.35
CA TRP A 731 58.14 -14.96 3.58
C TRP A 731 58.49 -14.50 2.17
N VAL A 732 57.65 -13.67 1.53
CA VAL A 732 57.99 -13.03 0.25
C VAL A 732 59.10 -11.99 0.43
N HIS A 733 59.14 -11.26 1.55
CA HIS A 733 60.28 -10.41 1.88
C HIS A 733 61.57 -11.22 2.10
N LEU A 734 61.52 -12.34 2.83
CA LEU A 734 62.67 -13.22 3.00
C LEU A 734 63.15 -13.86 1.67
N GLN A 735 62.25 -14.21 0.75
CA GLN A 735 62.63 -14.76 -0.57
C GLN A 735 63.24 -13.71 -1.53
N ARG A 736 63.18 -12.42 -1.22
CA ARG A 736 63.94 -11.37 -1.93
C ARG A 736 65.39 -11.23 -1.43
N GLY A 737 65.72 -11.81 -0.27
CA GLY A 737 67.01 -11.64 0.40
C GLY A 737 67.15 -10.30 1.13
N ARG A 738 68.24 -10.19 1.91
CA ARG A 738 68.73 -9.02 2.65
C ARG A 738 67.67 -8.27 3.49
N ALA A 739 66.64 -8.96 3.95
CA ALA A 739 65.52 -8.39 4.68
C ALA A 739 65.91 -8.03 6.13
N THR A 740 65.36 -6.93 6.66
CA THR A 740 65.54 -6.52 8.06
C THR A 740 64.59 -7.28 8.99
N ALA A 741 64.98 -7.47 10.25
CA ALA A 741 64.12 -8.09 11.26
C ALA A 741 62.77 -7.38 11.46
N LYS A 742 62.70 -6.06 11.25
CA LYS A 742 61.45 -5.28 11.24
C LYS A 742 60.53 -5.63 10.07
N ALA A 743 61.09 -5.80 8.87
CA ALA A 743 60.33 -6.05 7.63
C ALA A 743 59.98 -7.53 7.39
N SER A 744 60.63 -8.46 8.09
CA SER A 744 60.36 -9.91 7.97
C SER A 744 60.07 -10.57 9.32
N LEU A 745 61.08 -10.79 10.16
CA LEU A 745 61.00 -11.72 11.30
C LEU A 745 59.99 -11.27 12.38
N SER A 746 59.99 -9.98 12.72
CA SER A 746 59.07 -9.37 13.70
C SER A 746 57.81 -8.76 13.06
N MET A 747 57.64 -8.91 11.75
CA MET A 747 56.44 -8.51 11.02
C MET A 747 55.25 -9.32 11.57
N ASN A 748 54.14 -8.64 11.88
CA ASN A 748 52.95 -9.29 12.42
C ASN A 748 51.70 -8.62 11.85
N TYR A 749 51.19 -9.19 10.75
CA TYR A 749 49.92 -8.83 10.11
C TYR A 749 48.92 -9.98 10.20
N SER A 750 49.42 -11.21 10.23
CA SER A 750 48.63 -12.45 10.27
C SER A 750 47.79 -12.63 11.54
N SER A 751 47.99 -11.84 12.60
CA SER A 751 47.15 -11.83 13.82
C SER A 751 46.17 -10.65 13.95
N GLN A 752 46.08 -9.78 12.94
CA GLN A 752 45.33 -8.52 13.01
C GLN A 752 44.11 -8.52 12.07
N THR A 753 43.04 -7.84 12.45
CA THR A 753 41.83 -7.65 11.61
C THR A 753 42.08 -6.65 10.47
N PRO A 754 41.30 -6.71 9.36
CA PRO A 754 41.48 -5.81 8.22
C PRO A 754 41.52 -4.32 8.60
N LEU A 755 40.63 -3.85 9.48
CA LEU A 755 40.62 -2.46 9.98
C LEU A 755 41.96 -2.04 10.60
N ALA A 756 42.54 -2.88 11.48
CA ALA A 756 43.82 -2.60 12.11
C ALA A 756 45.00 -2.69 11.11
N VAL A 757 44.88 -3.54 10.09
CA VAL A 757 45.88 -3.68 9.04
C VAL A 757 45.79 -2.57 7.99
N LEU A 758 44.61 -2.03 7.68
CA LEU A 758 44.43 -0.91 6.76
C LEU A 758 45.25 0.30 7.24
N VAL A 759 45.00 0.75 8.47
CA VAL A 759 45.67 1.91 9.09
C VAL A 759 47.20 1.70 9.14
N LYS A 760 47.64 0.48 9.42
CA LYS A 760 49.05 0.13 9.53
C LYS A 760 49.74 -0.04 8.18
N ALA A 761 49.09 -0.68 7.20
CA ALA A 761 49.59 -0.83 5.83
C ALA A 761 49.61 0.50 5.07
N MET A 762 48.72 1.44 5.40
CA MET A 762 48.78 2.82 4.93
C MET A 762 50.05 3.52 5.44
N ARG A 763 50.32 3.44 6.75
CA ARG A 763 51.54 4.00 7.37
C ARG A 763 52.83 3.34 6.85
N ASP A 764 52.85 2.01 6.76
CA ASP A 764 54.00 1.22 6.33
C ASP A 764 54.07 1.04 4.79
N ARG A 765 53.21 1.73 4.02
CA ARG A 765 53.12 1.76 2.54
C ARG A 765 52.99 0.39 1.84
N HIS A 766 52.40 -0.61 2.49
CA HIS A 766 52.15 -1.93 1.89
C HIS A 766 50.89 -1.95 1.01
N LEU A 767 50.97 -1.36 -0.20
CA LEU A 767 49.85 -1.16 -1.14
C LEU A 767 48.92 -2.38 -1.34
N LEU A 768 49.45 -3.60 -1.48
CA LEU A 768 48.59 -4.77 -1.69
C LEU A 768 47.78 -5.14 -0.43
N LEU A 769 48.38 -5.04 0.77
CA LEU A 769 47.66 -5.25 2.02
C LEU A 769 46.64 -4.15 2.29
N LEU A 770 46.94 -2.90 1.87
CA LEU A 770 46.00 -1.78 1.89
C LEU A 770 44.75 -2.09 1.02
N LEU A 771 44.94 -2.47 -0.24
CA LEU A 771 43.85 -2.81 -1.15
C LEU A 771 42.98 -3.96 -0.62
N ILE A 772 43.58 -5.08 -0.21
CA ILE A 772 42.81 -6.24 0.27
C ILE A 772 42.09 -5.92 1.59
N SER A 773 42.69 -5.14 2.50
CA SER A 773 42.00 -4.75 3.75
C SER A 773 40.87 -3.76 3.51
N ALA A 774 41.01 -2.86 2.53
CA ALA A 774 39.91 -2.00 2.06
C ALA A 774 38.77 -2.84 1.46
N ALA A 775 39.09 -3.80 0.59
CA ALA A 775 38.12 -4.75 0.01
C ALA A 775 37.35 -5.53 1.10
N CYS A 776 38.04 -6.02 2.14
CA CYS A 776 37.39 -6.70 3.27
C CYS A 776 36.40 -5.79 4.04
N ILE A 777 36.66 -4.48 4.10
CA ILE A 777 35.78 -3.50 4.76
C ILE A 777 34.61 -3.14 3.83
N ALA A 778 34.87 -2.91 2.55
CA ALA A 778 33.86 -2.72 1.52
C ALA A 778 32.86 -3.89 1.49
N ASN A 779 33.33 -5.14 1.63
CA ASN A 779 32.47 -6.32 1.74
C ASN A 779 31.52 -6.31 2.94
N THR A 780 31.91 -5.69 4.08
CA THR A 780 30.98 -5.51 5.21
C THR A 780 29.89 -4.48 4.89
N ALA A 781 30.21 -3.43 4.14
CA ALA A 781 29.20 -2.49 3.62
C ALA A 781 28.31 -3.13 2.55
N LEU A 782 28.87 -3.95 1.64
CA LEU A 782 28.11 -4.73 0.66
C LEU A 782 27.05 -5.61 1.34
N THR A 783 27.39 -6.23 2.48
CA THR A 783 26.45 -7.05 3.25
C THR A 783 25.33 -6.22 3.88
N ALA A 784 25.61 -5.00 4.36
CA ALA A 784 24.60 -4.09 4.87
C ALA A 784 23.65 -3.61 3.76
N VAL A 785 24.20 -3.30 2.59
CA VAL A 785 23.48 -2.68 1.46
C VAL A 785 22.69 -3.70 0.64
N ALA A 786 23.19 -4.94 0.51
CA ALA A 786 22.53 -6.00 -0.27
C ALA A 786 21.18 -6.44 0.32
N GLY A 787 21.00 -6.33 1.63
CA GLY A 787 19.73 -6.62 2.29
C GLY A 787 18.60 -5.64 1.90
N GLY A 788 18.95 -4.40 1.58
CA GLY A 788 18.02 -3.33 1.24
C GLY A 788 17.89 -3.05 -0.26
N PHE A 789 18.24 -3.99 -1.15
CA PHE A 789 18.15 -3.80 -2.62
C PHE A 789 16.73 -3.56 -3.14
N PHE A 790 15.72 -4.03 -2.41
CA PHE A 790 14.32 -3.92 -2.77
C PHE A 790 13.54 -3.48 -1.54
N THR A 791 12.70 -2.46 -1.70
CA THR A 791 11.84 -1.92 -0.66
C THR A 791 10.38 -2.15 -1.03
N GLN A 792 9.57 -2.56 -0.06
CA GLN A 792 8.12 -2.58 -0.23
C GLN A 792 7.59 -1.17 -0.41
N GLN A 793 6.67 -0.99 -1.35
CA GLN A 793 5.87 0.21 -1.51
C GLN A 793 4.41 -0.21 -1.76
N LEU A 794 3.46 0.55 -1.23
CA LEU A 794 2.06 0.44 -1.63
C LEU A 794 1.85 1.43 -2.78
N THR A 795 1.32 0.98 -3.91
CA THR A 795 1.08 1.85 -5.06
C THR A 795 -0.25 1.53 -5.72
N SER A 796 -0.97 2.57 -6.12
CA SER A 796 -2.10 2.46 -7.03
C SER A 796 -1.60 1.96 -8.39
N SER A 797 -1.92 0.70 -8.72
CA SER A 797 -1.54 0.08 -9.98
C SER A 797 -2.69 0.22 -10.97
N SER A 798 -2.57 1.15 -11.91
CA SER A 798 -3.53 1.37 -12.98
C SER A 798 -3.30 0.40 -14.16
N LEU A 799 -4.36 -0.27 -14.57
CA LEU A 799 -4.40 -1.21 -15.69
C LEU A 799 -5.43 -0.72 -16.70
N HIS A 800 -5.05 -0.55 -17.97
CA HIS A 800 -6.01 -0.25 -19.03
C HIS A 800 -7.05 -1.37 -19.16
N THR A 801 -8.32 -0.99 -19.27
CA THR A 801 -9.44 -1.93 -19.35
C THR A 801 -10.37 -1.61 -20.52
N SER A 802 -11.10 -2.62 -20.99
CA SER A 802 -12.25 -2.46 -21.88
C SER A 802 -13.59 -2.72 -21.18
N SER A 803 -13.61 -2.78 -19.84
CA SER A 803 -14.82 -3.01 -19.03
C SER A 803 -15.65 -1.75 -18.74
N LEU A 804 -15.17 -0.56 -19.10
CA LEU A 804 -15.87 0.72 -18.88
C LEU A 804 -16.51 1.18 -20.19
N PHE A 805 -17.81 1.50 -20.17
CA PHE A 805 -18.60 1.85 -21.35
C PHE A 805 -19.38 3.16 -21.18
N THR A 806 -19.41 3.98 -22.22
CA THR A 806 -20.29 5.15 -22.31
C THR A 806 -21.62 4.78 -22.94
N ASN A 807 -22.73 5.07 -22.24
CA ASN A 807 -24.09 4.83 -22.73
C ASN A 807 -24.71 6.06 -23.44
N TYR A 808 -24.07 7.23 -23.35
CA TYR A 808 -24.56 8.48 -23.92
C TYR A 808 -23.54 9.11 -24.88
N SER A 809 -24.02 9.93 -25.81
CA SER A 809 -23.22 10.70 -26.77
C SER A 809 -22.55 11.91 -26.11
N ASN A 810 -21.21 11.96 -26.14
CA ASN A 810 -20.44 13.12 -25.70
C ASN A 810 -20.35 14.25 -26.76
N ALA A 811 -21.16 14.18 -27.83
CA ALA A 811 -21.09 15.11 -28.97
C ALA A 811 -22.45 15.73 -29.35
N VAL A 812 -23.54 15.33 -28.70
CA VAL A 812 -24.90 15.82 -28.97
C VAL A 812 -25.59 16.10 -27.64
N PHE A 813 -25.96 17.37 -27.44
CA PHE A 813 -26.83 17.80 -26.36
C PHE A 813 -28.22 18.05 -26.97
N GLN A 814 -29.26 17.42 -26.42
CA GLN A 814 -30.63 17.61 -26.89
C GLN A 814 -31.16 18.95 -26.36
N GLN A 815 -31.59 19.83 -27.27
CA GLN A 815 -32.34 21.03 -26.91
C GLN A 815 -33.75 20.61 -26.49
N THR A 816 -34.24 21.15 -25.38
CA THR A 816 -35.65 21.10 -25.01
C THR A 816 -36.27 22.49 -24.98
N ASP A 817 -37.53 22.60 -25.39
CA ASP A 817 -38.31 23.84 -25.31
C ASP A 817 -39.01 24.00 -23.95
N PHE A 818 -38.76 23.07 -23.02
CA PHE A 818 -39.22 23.05 -21.64
C PHE A 818 -38.09 22.63 -20.70
N ALA A 819 -38.21 22.91 -19.41
CA ALA A 819 -37.40 22.31 -18.35
C ALA A 819 -38.29 21.48 -17.43
N ALA A 820 -37.68 20.53 -16.71
CA ALA A 820 -38.39 19.75 -15.72
C ALA A 820 -38.65 20.58 -14.45
N ASP A 821 -39.80 20.40 -13.82
CA ASP A 821 -40.07 21.02 -12.52
C ASP A 821 -39.20 20.36 -11.44
N PHE A 822 -38.69 21.17 -10.52
CA PHE A 822 -37.64 20.77 -9.59
C PHE A 822 -38.15 20.73 -8.14
N THR A 823 -38.57 19.54 -7.72
CA THR A 823 -39.18 19.33 -6.40
C THR A 823 -38.26 18.61 -5.40
N GLU A 824 -37.06 18.16 -5.80
CA GLU A 824 -36.09 17.45 -4.95
C GLU A 824 -35.16 18.34 -4.11
N TYR A 825 -35.71 19.42 -3.56
CA TYR A 825 -35.03 20.38 -2.68
C TYR A 825 -34.12 19.72 -1.62
N ASP A 826 -34.60 18.68 -0.96
CA ASP A 826 -33.97 18.07 0.22
C ASP A 826 -32.68 17.32 -0.15
N ILE A 827 -32.54 16.83 -1.38
CA ILE A 827 -31.30 16.21 -1.88
C ILE A 827 -30.19 17.27 -1.92
N ILE A 828 -30.52 18.48 -2.37
CA ILE A 828 -29.61 19.63 -2.38
C ILE A 828 -29.35 20.13 -0.96
N GLN A 829 -30.41 20.32 -0.15
CA GLN A 829 -30.28 20.80 1.22
C GLN A 829 -29.39 19.88 2.05
N THR A 830 -29.59 18.56 1.96
CA THR A 830 -28.74 17.57 2.64
C THR A 830 -27.31 17.56 2.09
N SER A 831 -27.11 17.56 0.77
CA SER A 831 -25.77 17.56 0.17
C SER A 831 -24.96 18.82 0.50
N ILE A 832 -25.58 20.01 0.43
CA ILE A 832 -24.94 21.29 0.79
C ILE A 832 -24.65 21.36 2.31
N THR A 833 -25.52 20.82 3.16
CA THR A 833 -25.31 20.86 4.62
C THR A 833 -24.29 19.85 5.12
N THR A 834 -24.19 18.66 4.52
CA THR A 834 -23.13 17.68 4.83
C THR A 834 -21.82 17.97 4.10
N GLY A 835 -21.85 18.76 3.02
CA GLY A 835 -20.69 19.09 2.18
C GLY A 835 -20.28 17.98 1.20
N VAL A 836 -21.14 16.99 0.98
CA VAL A 836 -20.87 15.79 0.16
C VAL A 836 -22.08 15.55 -0.73
N SER A 837 -21.89 15.39 -2.04
CA SER A 837 -22.99 15.05 -2.94
C SER A 837 -23.47 13.63 -2.69
N THR A 838 -24.78 13.44 -2.52
CA THR A 838 -25.39 12.12 -2.30
C THR A 838 -25.71 11.36 -3.60
N LEU A 839 -25.51 11.97 -4.77
CA LEU A 839 -25.79 11.37 -6.07
C LEU A 839 -24.50 10.82 -6.72
N PRO A 840 -24.56 9.70 -7.45
CA PRO A 840 -23.46 9.29 -8.31
C PRO A 840 -23.34 10.24 -9.52
N TRP A 841 -22.13 10.37 -10.05
CA TRP A 841 -21.78 11.22 -11.20
C TRP A 841 -21.95 12.74 -10.97
N THR A 842 -21.78 13.20 -9.73
CA THR A 842 -21.77 14.62 -9.36
C THR A 842 -20.56 15.03 -8.53
N SER A 843 -20.17 16.30 -8.66
CA SER A 843 -19.39 17.07 -7.70
C SER A 843 -20.22 18.28 -7.23
N ALA A 844 -19.64 19.12 -6.39
CA ALA A 844 -20.26 20.36 -5.91
C ALA A 844 -20.62 21.38 -7.04
N ASN A 845 -20.00 21.27 -8.22
CA ASN A 845 -20.11 22.26 -9.29
C ASN A 845 -20.28 21.67 -10.70
N HIS A 846 -20.16 20.36 -10.87
CA HIS A 846 -20.32 19.68 -12.16
C HIS A 846 -21.11 18.38 -11.98
N SER A 847 -21.97 18.12 -12.95
CA SER A 847 -22.51 16.79 -13.24
C SER A 847 -21.65 16.12 -14.31
N PHE A 848 -21.68 14.79 -14.39
CA PHE A 848 -20.80 14.03 -15.29
C PHE A 848 -21.59 12.98 -16.09
N VAL A 849 -21.22 12.78 -17.36
CA VAL A 849 -21.86 11.74 -18.19
C VAL A 849 -21.53 10.35 -17.61
N PRO A 850 -22.55 9.53 -17.24
CA PRO A 850 -22.31 8.25 -16.57
C PRO A 850 -21.55 7.21 -17.41
N ILE A 851 -20.69 6.45 -16.74
CA ILE A 851 -19.94 5.33 -17.33
C ILE A 851 -20.42 4.01 -16.70
N ALA A 852 -20.91 3.09 -17.53
CA ALA A 852 -21.30 1.76 -17.10
C ALA A 852 -20.08 0.86 -16.88
N ILE A 853 -20.04 0.19 -15.72
CA ILE A 853 -19.00 -0.79 -15.38
C ILE A 853 -19.51 -2.19 -15.69
N LYS A 854 -18.83 -2.90 -16.58
CA LYS A 854 -19.03 -4.33 -16.78
C LYS A 854 -18.30 -5.12 -15.69
N ASP A 855 -19.04 -5.99 -15.01
CA ASP A 855 -18.55 -6.87 -13.93
C ASP A 855 -17.83 -6.08 -12.80
N PRO A 856 -18.54 -5.23 -12.04
CA PRO A 856 -17.94 -4.34 -11.03
C PRO A 856 -17.32 -5.09 -9.85
N ASP A 857 -16.15 -4.63 -9.42
CA ASP A 857 -15.35 -5.14 -8.29
C ASP A 857 -15.35 -4.10 -7.15
N PRO A 858 -15.79 -4.45 -5.92
CA PRO A 858 -15.87 -3.51 -4.80
C PRO A 858 -14.52 -3.16 -4.15
N ASP A 859 -13.42 -3.86 -4.44
CA ASP A 859 -12.07 -3.52 -3.96
C ASP A 859 -11.28 -2.69 -5.01
N ALA A 860 -11.90 -2.29 -6.12
CA ALA A 860 -11.27 -1.59 -7.24
C ALA A 860 -11.85 -0.18 -7.47
N LEU A 861 -10.98 0.76 -7.86
CA LEU A 861 -11.38 2.08 -8.35
C LEU A 861 -11.31 2.13 -9.88
N TYR A 862 -12.11 2.98 -10.50
CA TYR A 862 -12.20 3.09 -11.95
C TYR A 862 -11.77 4.47 -12.40
N GLY A 863 -10.88 4.55 -13.39
CA GLY A 863 -10.39 5.80 -13.95
C GLY A 863 -10.76 5.92 -15.42
N ALA A 864 -11.42 7.00 -15.83
CA ALA A 864 -11.75 7.26 -17.24
C ALA A 864 -11.94 8.76 -17.51
N ASN A 865 -11.93 9.12 -18.80
CA ASN A 865 -12.27 10.47 -19.22
C ASN A 865 -13.77 10.55 -19.53
N THR A 866 -14.47 11.57 -19.00
CA THR A 866 -15.89 11.84 -19.31
C THR A 866 -16.15 13.34 -19.45
N LEU A 867 -17.29 13.70 -20.02
CA LEU A 867 -17.73 15.09 -20.10
C LEU A 867 -18.30 15.54 -18.74
N GLY A 868 -17.78 16.66 -18.24
CA GLY A 868 -18.34 17.41 -17.12
C GLY A 868 -19.19 18.57 -17.61
N ILE A 869 -20.35 18.76 -16.97
CA ILE A 869 -21.40 19.71 -17.32
C ILE A 869 -21.78 20.47 -16.04
N GLY A 870 -21.42 21.75 -15.99
CA GLY A 870 -21.73 22.65 -14.88
C GLY A 870 -22.36 23.95 -15.37
N ALA A 871 -22.85 24.78 -14.45
CA ALA A 871 -23.26 26.15 -14.75
C ALA A 871 -22.70 27.08 -13.69
N ASP A 872 -22.13 28.20 -14.15
CA ASP A 872 -21.44 29.17 -13.33
C ASP A 872 -22.23 30.48 -13.28
N LEU A 873 -22.56 30.96 -12.08
CA LEU A 873 -23.27 32.22 -11.91
C LEU A 873 -22.27 33.38 -11.85
N VAL A 874 -22.45 34.37 -12.73
CA VAL A 874 -21.65 35.59 -12.82
C VAL A 874 -22.50 36.77 -12.36
N CYS A 875 -22.21 37.32 -11.18
CA CYS A 875 -22.99 38.42 -10.60
C CYS A 875 -22.22 39.76 -10.62
N GLN A 876 -22.97 40.87 -10.60
CA GLN A 876 -22.50 42.23 -10.34
C GLN A 876 -23.50 42.97 -9.42
N GLU A 877 -23.04 43.96 -8.65
CA GLU A 877 -23.90 44.75 -7.74
C GLU A 877 -24.72 45.80 -8.51
N LEU A 878 -26.02 45.90 -8.24
CA LEU A 878 -26.91 46.92 -8.81
C LEU A 878 -27.01 48.15 -7.90
N SER A 879 -26.79 49.33 -8.47
CA SER A 879 -26.96 50.60 -7.77
C SER A 879 -28.44 50.88 -7.49
N ILE A 880 -28.83 50.89 -6.22
CA ILE A 880 -30.22 51.17 -5.80
C ILE A 880 -30.69 52.54 -6.32
N ALA A 881 -29.81 53.53 -6.43
CA ALA A 881 -30.16 54.88 -6.87
C ALA A 881 -30.42 54.99 -8.39
N ASP A 882 -29.91 54.06 -9.19
CA ASP A 882 -29.96 54.10 -10.66
C ASP A 882 -30.87 53.01 -11.25
N SER A 883 -31.06 51.89 -10.54
CA SER A 883 -31.83 50.72 -10.99
C SER A 883 -33.20 50.52 -10.34
N LEU A 884 -33.50 51.14 -9.20
CA LEU A 884 -34.81 50.99 -8.53
C LEU A 884 -35.80 52.05 -9.01
N VAL A 885 -36.97 51.63 -9.50
CA VAL A 885 -38.04 52.52 -9.98
C VAL A 885 -39.35 52.18 -9.26
N GLU A 886 -40.03 53.18 -8.72
CA GLU A 886 -41.36 53.03 -8.12
C GLU A 886 -42.45 53.50 -9.09
N ASN A 887 -43.48 52.67 -9.33
CA ASN A 887 -44.65 53.03 -10.11
C ASN A 887 -45.56 53.98 -9.29
N PRO A 888 -45.76 55.24 -9.72
CA PRO A 888 -46.49 56.25 -8.94
C PRO A 888 -48.01 56.06 -8.90
N GLN A 889 -48.58 55.04 -9.57
CA GLN A 889 -50.01 54.74 -9.48
C GLN A 889 -50.33 53.60 -8.50
N ASP A 890 -49.58 52.50 -8.54
CA ASP A 890 -49.85 51.30 -7.73
C ASP A 890 -48.95 51.17 -6.50
N GLY A 891 -47.84 51.92 -6.43
CA GLY A 891 -46.84 51.80 -5.37
C GLY A 891 -45.97 50.54 -5.45
N SER A 892 -46.03 49.80 -6.56
CA SER A 892 -45.12 48.70 -6.85
C SER A 892 -43.73 49.23 -7.23
N ALA A 893 -42.69 48.64 -6.64
CA ALA A 893 -41.30 48.90 -7.01
C ALA A 893 -40.80 47.84 -7.98
N TYR A 894 -39.89 48.20 -8.88
CA TYR A 894 -39.26 47.30 -9.82
C TYR A 894 -37.81 47.68 -10.10
N TRP A 895 -37.01 46.68 -10.45
CA TRP A 895 -35.60 46.81 -10.79
C TRP A 895 -35.42 46.81 -12.30
N VAL A 896 -34.53 47.68 -12.80
CA VAL A 896 -34.19 47.81 -14.21
C VAL A 896 -32.67 47.75 -14.40
N TYR A 897 -32.22 46.94 -15.36
CA TYR A 897 -30.80 46.72 -15.66
C TYR A 897 -30.60 46.31 -17.12
N GLN A 898 -29.34 46.18 -17.54
CA GLN A 898 -28.92 45.76 -18.88
C GLN A 898 -28.11 44.46 -18.76
N THR A 899 -28.11 43.62 -19.81
CA THR A 899 -27.31 42.40 -19.83
C THR A 899 -25.82 42.70 -20.09
N PHE A 900 -24.92 41.78 -19.77
CA PHE A 900 -23.48 41.93 -19.98
C PHE A 900 -23.06 41.68 -21.44
N ASP A 901 -23.79 40.82 -22.16
CA ASP A 901 -23.47 40.44 -23.55
C ASP A 901 -24.25 41.28 -24.59
N ASP A 902 -25.46 41.78 -24.26
CA ASP A 902 -26.21 42.78 -25.05
C ASP A 902 -26.63 44.00 -24.18
N PRO A 903 -26.02 45.18 -24.39
CA PRO A 903 -26.34 46.39 -23.63
C PRO A 903 -27.58 47.14 -24.15
N ASP A 904 -28.10 46.82 -25.35
CA ASP A 904 -29.31 47.46 -25.89
C ASP A 904 -30.60 46.81 -25.34
N LEU A 905 -30.51 45.58 -24.78
CA LEU A 905 -31.60 44.89 -24.08
C LEU A 905 -31.74 45.35 -22.62
N GLN A 906 -32.95 45.79 -22.22
CA GLN A 906 -33.23 46.38 -20.91
C GLN A 906 -34.25 45.54 -20.11
N CYS A 907 -33.77 44.68 -19.22
CA CYS A 907 -34.61 43.76 -18.45
C CYS A 907 -35.27 44.44 -17.23
N LYS A 908 -36.51 44.02 -16.93
CA LYS A 908 -37.33 44.47 -15.78
C LYS A 908 -37.66 43.30 -14.85
N VAL A 909 -37.51 43.51 -13.53
CA VAL A 909 -37.87 42.57 -12.46
C VAL A 909 -38.78 43.27 -11.45
N ASP A 910 -40.00 42.77 -11.24
CA ASP A 910 -40.91 43.37 -10.25
C ASP A 910 -40.60 42.93 -8.81
N MET A 911 -40.59 43.89 -7.88
CA MET A 911 -40.39 43.62 -6.46
C MET A 911 -41.74 43.34 -5.79
N THR A 912 -42.02 42.07 -5.54
CA THR A 912 -43.27 41.64 -4.91
C THR A 912 -43.33 42.00 -3.43
N PRO A 913 -44.37 42.72 -2.96
CA PRO A 913 -44.49 43.12 -1.56
C PRO A 913 -44.88 41.94 -0.66
N LEU A 914 -44.32 41.90 0.55
CA LEU A 914 -44.70 40.91 1.56
C LEU A 914 -46.14 41.17 2.04
N GLN A 915 -46.95 40.12 2.09
CA GLN A 915 -48.39 40.19 2.35
C GLN A 915 -48.76 40.71 3.77
N HIS A 916 -47.82 40.72 4.71
CA HIS A 916 -48.00 41.23 6.08
C HIS A 916 -47.06 42.42 6.34
N PRO A 917 -47.51 43.68 6.20
CA PRO A 917 -46.64 44.87 6.22
C PRO A 917 -45.99 45.22 7.58
N GLN A 918 -46.29 44.46 8.64
CA GLN A 918 -45.82 44.71 10.02
C GLN A 918 -44.92 43.60 10.59
N GLU A 919 -44.48 42.63 9.79
CA GLU A 919 -43.54 41.59 10.26
C GLU A 919 -42.09 42.08 10.20
N ASP A 920 -41.33 41.82 11.28
CA ASP A 920 -39.89 42.07 11.39
C ASP A 920 -39.11 40.91 10.73
N VAL A 921 -38.42 41.18 9.62
CA VAL A 921 -37.65 40.17 8.88
C VAL A 921 -36.16 40.31 9.20
N THR A 922 -35.59 39.26 9.79
CA THR A 922 -34.17 39.24 10.23
C THR A 922 -33.20 39.19 9.05
N LEU A 923 -33.43 38.29 8.09
CA LEU A 923 -32.74 38.18 6.81
C LEU A 923 -33.67 37.49 5.82
N SER A 924 -33.81 38.07 4.63
CA SER A 924 -34.38 37.43 3.45
C SER A 924 -33.41 37.56 2.29
N ILE A 925 -33.42 36.57 1.41
CA ILE A 925 -32.70 36.58 0.13
C ILE A 925 -33.68 36.02 -0.89
N HIS A 926 -33.81 36.70 -2.03
CA HIS A 926 -34.78 36.38 -3.07
C HIS A 926 -34.10 36.35 -4.44
N PHE A 927 -34.08 35.19 -5.08
CA PHE A 927 -33.90 35.06 -6.53
C PHE A 927 -35.22 35.47 -7.21
N LEU A 928 -35.14 36.42 -8.15
CA LEU A 928 -36.28 37.04 -8.81
C LEU A 928 -36.16 36.90 -10.33
N SER A 929 -37.19 36.33 -10.95
CA SER A 929 -37.30 36.21 -12.41
C SER A 929 -37.69 37.55 -13.06
N PRO A 930 -37.16 37.88 -14.25
CA PRO A 930 -37.66 38.98 -15.07
C PRO A 930 -39.12 38.79 -15.50
N VAL A 931 -39.78 39.92 -15.79
CA VAL A 931 -41.14 39.96 -16.29
C VAL A 931 -41.10 40.12 -17.81
N ALA A 932 -41.64 39.16 -18.56
CA ALA A 932 -41.82 39.30 -20.00
C ALA A 932 -42.81 40.44 -20.30
N THR A 933 -42.48 41.29 -21.27
CA THR A 933 -43.36 42.37 -21.74
C THR A 933 -44.05 41.94 -23.04
N GLU A 934 -45.22 42.50 -23.37
CA GLU A 934 -46.02 42.05 -24.53
C GLU A 934 -45.32 42.27 -25.90
N ASP A 935 -44.26 43.08 -25.96
CA ASP A 935 -43.51 43.41 -27.17
C ASP A 935 -42.12 42.73 -27.25
N GLU A 936 -41.65 42.05 -26.20
CA GLU A 936 -40.29 41.47 -26.10
C GLU A 936 -40.31 39.94 -25.95
N THR A 937 -39.32 39.27 -26.54
CA THR A 937 -39.11 37.83 -26.38
C THR A 937 -38.62 37.48 -24.96
N ASP A 938 -38.83 36.23 -24.52
CA ASP A 938 -38.48 35.72 -23.18
C ASP A 938 -36.97 35.74 -22.84
N ASP A 939 -36.13 36.40 -23.64
CA ASP A 939 -34.68 36.37 -23.59
C ASP A 939 -34.13 36.88 -22.25
N CYS A 940 -34.75 37.90 -21.65
CA CYS A 940 -34.42 38.31 -20.28
C CYS A 940 -34.62 37.18 -19.27
N GLN A 941 -35.72 36.42 -19.36
CA GLN A 941 -36.02 35.33 -18.41
C GLN A 941 -35.11 34.12 -18.57
N THR A 942 -34.63 33.85 -19.79
CA THR A 942 -33.67 32.77 -20.02
C THR A 942 -32.24 33.16 -19.63
N SER A 943 -31.85 34.42 -19.78
CA SER A 943 -30.46 34.87 -19.63
C SER A 943 -30.09 35.51 -18.28
N THR A 944 -31.05 35.98 -17.48
CA THR A 944 -30.75 36.79 -16.27
C THR A 944 -31.58 36.38 -15.05
N VAL A 945 -31.03 36.64 -13.85
CA VAL A 945 -31.74 36.56 -12.55
C VAL A 945 -31.26 37.70 -11.65
N VAL A 946 -32.16 38.31 -10.88
CA VAL A 946 -31.77 39.27 -9.82
C VAL A 946 -31.78 38.58 -8.46
N VAL A 947 -30.71 38.75 -7.68
CA VAL A 947 -30.63 38.27 -6.29
C VAL A 947 -30.72 39.47 -5.34
N LEU A 948 -31.82 39.55 -4.60
CA LEU A 948 -32.13 40.64 -3.68
C LEU A 948 -32.00 40.15 -2.22
N GLY A 949 -30.98 40.61 -1.50
CA GLY A 949 -30.79 40.33 -0.07
C GLY A 949 -31.21 41.52 0.79
N ARG A 950 -32.11 41.31 1.77
CA ARG A 950 -32.53 42.34 2.75
C ARG A 950 -32.40 41.84 4.18
N TRP A 951 -31.99 42.70 5.12
CA TRP A 951 -31.78 42.31 6.52
C TRP A 951 -32.32 43.36 7.51
N ASN A 952 -32.72 42.88 8.69
CA ASN A 952 -33.18 43.69 9.82
C ASN A 952 -34.21 44.77 9.42
N TYR A 953 -35.25 44.38 8.68
CA TYR A 953 -36.19 45.28 8.01
C TYR A 953 -37.64 44.85 8.27
N THR A 954 -38.56 45.82 8.36
CA THR A 954 -40.00 45.54 8.32
C THR A 954 -40.48 45.53 6.88
N ALA A 955 -41.52 44.75 6.59
CA ALA A 955 -42.12 44.71 5.24
C ALA A 955 -42.51 46.10 4.68
N GLY A 956 -42.92 47.05 5.53
CA GLY A 956 -43.20 48.45 5.15
C GLY A 956 -42.00 49.41 5.17
N SER A 957 -40.75 48.93 5.25
CA SER A 957 -39.54 49.79 5.30
C SER A 957 -38.89 50.01 3.94
N ALA A 958 -38.51 51.28 3.69
CA ALA A 958 -37.87 51.73 2.46
C ALA A 958 -36.60 50.93 2.12
N VAL A 959 -36.34 50.76 0.83
CA VAL A 959 -35.16 50.09 0.29
C VAL A 959 -33.96 51.04 0.37
N THR A 960 -32.92 50.68 1.12
CA THR A 960 -31.69 51.48 1.24
C THR A 960 -30.45 50.60 1.28
N ASN A 961 -29.29 51.17 0.96
CA ASN A 961 -27.99 50.50 1.06
C ASN A 961 -27.61 50.08 2.50
N GLU A 962 -28.37 50.51 3.52
CA GLU A 962 -28.19 50.10 4.93
C GLU A 962 -29.00 48.85 5.30
N ASN A 963 -29.96 48.42 4.46
CA ASN A 963 -30.82 47.27 4.71
C ASN A 963 -31.02 46.33 3.50
N THR A 964 -30.45 46.65 2.33
CA THR A 964 -30.64 45.95 1.06
C THR A 964 -29.36 45.92 0.21
N VAL A 965 -29.09 44.77 -0.40
CA VAL A 965 -28.12 44.58 -1.51
C VAL A 965 -28.87 43.89 -2.67
N ALA A 966 -28.66 44.37 -3.89
CA ALA A 966 -29.21 43.77 -5.10
C ALA A 966 -28.08 43.37 -6.05
N LEU A 967 -28.17 42.18 -6.64
CA LEU A 967 -27.22 41.66 -7.62
C LEU A 967 -27.93 41.37 -8.94
N HIS A 968 -27.37 41.80 -10.06
CA HIS A 968 -27.69 41.23 -11.38
C HIS A 968 -26.78 40.03 -11.61
N CYS A 969 -27.33 38.88 -11.96
CA CYS A 969 -26.59 37.64 -12.17
C CYS A 969 -26.98 36.96 -13.50
N GLU A 970 -25.96 36.56 -14.26
CA GLU A 970 -26.10 35.77 -15.49
C GLU A 970 -25.51 34.37 -15.29
N PRO A 971 -26.25 33.29 -15.60
CA PRO A 971 -25.72 31.94 -15.59
C PRO A 971 -25.05 31.59 -16.92
N ARG A 972 -23.84 31.02 -16.87
CA ARG A 972 -23.10 30.58 -18.07
C ARG A 972 -22.75 29.10 -17.96
N ILE A 973 -23.01 28.33 -19.01
CA ILE A 973 -22.75 26.88 -18.98
C ILE A 973 -21.25 26.58 -19.16
N HIS A 974 -20.73 25.62 -18.40
CA HIS A 974 -19.36 25.13 -18.52
C HIS A 974 -19.35 23.67 -18.96
N LEU A 975 -18.75 23.41 -20.12
CA LEU A 975 -18.63 22.10 -20.74
C LEU A 975 -17.13 21.79 -20.93
N GLU A 976 -16.60 20.79 -20.24
CA GLU A 976 -15.18 20.43 -20.31
C GLU A 976 -14.99 18.92 -20.11
N THR A 977 -13.97 18.31 -20.73
CA THR A 977 -13.66 16.90 -20.48
C THR A 977 -12.77 16.77 -19.26
N TYR A 978 -13.16 15.90 -18.32
CA TYR A 978 -12.41 15.61 -17.11
C TYR A 978 -11.91 14.17 -17.12
N SER A 979 -10.73 13.94 -16.54
CA SER A 979 -10.28 12.62 -16.11
C SER A 979 -10.72 12.44 -14.65
N ILE A 980 -11.64 11.50 -14.43
CA ILE A 980 -12.23 11.18 -13.12
C ILE A 980 -11.73 9.83 -12.60
N ILE A 981 -11.59 9.73 -11.28
CA ILE A 981 -11.48 8.46 -10.55
C ILE A 981 -12.76 8.28 -9.73
N PHE A 982 -13.44 7.15 -9.91
CA PHE A 982 -14.77 6.88 -9.36
C PHE A 982 -14.95 5.44 -8.84
N ASP A 983 -15.97 5.24 -8.01
CA ASP A 983 -16.29 3.97 -7.35
C ASP A 983 -17.19 3.04 -8.19
N ALA A 984 -17.45 1.84 -7.69
CA ALA A 984 -18.36 0.87 -8.29
C ALA A 984 -19.84 1.34 -8.37
N LYS A 985 -20.20 2.51 -7.80
CA LYS A 985 -21.53 3.12 -7.83
C LYS A 985 -21.61 4.38 -8.72
N GLY A 986 -20.47 4.99 -9.08
CA GLY A 986 -20.34 6.24 -9.81
C GLY A 986 -20.00 7.49 -8.98
N HIS A 987 -19.70 7.40 -7.69
CA HIS A 987 -19.21 8.54 -6.89
C HIS A 987 -17.77 8.88 -7.29
N ILE A 988 -17.45 10.17 -7.35
CA ILE A 988 -16.14 10.67 -7.79
C ILE A 988 -15.25 10.94 -6.56
N GLN A 989 -14.03 10.39 -6.56
CA GLN A 989 -13.02 10.59 -5.52
C GLN A 989 -11.96 11.63 -5.92
N ASP A 990 -11.56 11.64 -7.19
CA ASP A 990 -10.58 12.57 -7.74
C ASP A 990 -11.02 13.06 -9.12
N LEU A 991 -10.70 14.32 -9.43
CA LEU A 991 -11.22 15.08 -10.55
C LEU A 991 -10.14 16.02 -11.11
N SER A 992 -9.72 15.78 -12.35
CA SER A 992 -8.76 16.66 -13.05
C SER A 992 -9.30 17.07 -14.42
N SER A 993 -9.25 18.36 -14.75
CA SER A 993 -9.73 18.87 -16.04
C SER A 993 -8.67 18.70 -17.13
N ILE A 994 -9.11 18.42 -18.35
CA ILE A 994 -8.20 18.17 -19.49
C ILE A 994 -8.07 19.46 -20.29
N ALA A 995 -7.00 20.20 -20.02
CA ALA A 995 -6.72 21.50 -20.62
C ALA A 995 -6.86 21.50 -22.15
N GLY A 996 -7.69 22.40 -22.67
CA GLY A 996 -7.99 22.52 -24.11
C GLY A 996 -9.17 21.68 -24.59
N THR A 997 -9.94 21.06 -23.70
CA THR A 997 -11.21 20.35 -24.03
C THR A 997 -12.49 21.12 -23.65
N THR A 998 -12.35 22.38 -23.24
CA THR A 998 -13.46 23.30 -22.96
C THR A 998 -14.24 23.61 -24.24
N ILE A 999 -15.55 23.33 -24.25
CA ILE A 999 -16.46 23.62 -25.37
C ILE A 999 -17.16 24.95 -25.08
N THR A 1000 -16.86 25.98 -25.87
CA THR A 1000 -17.37 27.36 -25.64
C THR A 1000 -18.13 27.95 -26.84
N SER A 1001 -18.40 27.16 -27.87
CA SER A 1001 -19.19 27.55 -29.05
C SER A 1001 -19.53 26.35 -29.94
N GLY A 1002 -20.57 26.52 -30.77
CA GLY A 1002 -21.05 25.50 -31.71
C GLY A 1002 -22.20 24.68 -31.13
N PRO A 1003 -22.89 23.87 -31.94
CA PRO A 1003 -24.27 23.45 -31.68
C PRO A 1003 -24.48 22.68 -30.38
N MET A 1004 -23.45 22.02 -29.84
CA MET A 1004 -23.53 21.37 -28.54
C MET A 1004 -23.55 22.37 -27.36
N TYR A 1005 -22.78 23.47 -27.46
CA TYR A 1005 -22.81 24.57 -26.51
C TYR A 1005 -24.10 25.38 -26.69
N ASP A 1006 -24.47 25.68 -27.94
CA ASP A 1006 -25.63 26.52 -28.27
C ASP A 1006 -26.96 25.86 -27.85
N ASN A 1007 -27.13 24.53 -28.03
CA ASN A 1007 -28.28 23.80 -27.52
C ASN A 1007 -28.32 23.77 -25.98
N ALA A 1008 -27.15 23.73 -25.34
CA ALA A 1008 -27.02 23.59 -23.90
C ALA A 1008 -27.18 24.92 -23.16
N THR A 1009 -26.81 26.06 -23.76
CA THR A 1009 -27.17 27.40 -23.24
C THR A 1009 -28.68 27.66 -23.34
N VAL A 1010 -29.34 27.29 -24.44
CA VAL A 1010 -30.81 27.35 -24.54
C VAL A 1010 -31.47 26.49 -23.45
N SER A 1011 -30.94 25.29 -23.21
CA SER A 1011 -31.47 24.38 -22.18
C SER A 1011 -31.22 24.88 -20.75
N LEU A 1012 -30.07 25.52 -20.49
CA LEU A 1012 -29.80 26.27 -19.25
C LEU A 1012 -30.79 27.44 -19.09
N GLY A 1013 -31.15 28.11 -20.19
CA GLY A 1013 -32.14 29.18 -20.19
C GLY A 1013 -33.56 28.73 -19.82
N GLN A 1014 -34.00 27.57 -20.32
CA GLN A 1014 -35.29 26.99 -19.88
C GLN A 1014 -35.24 26.56 -18.40
N PHE A 1015 -34.11 26.03 -17.93
CA PHE A 1015 -33.91 25.78 -16.50
C PHE A 1015 -33.98 27.09 -15.70
N ASN A 1016 -33.39 28.19 -16.20
CA ASN A 1016 -33.38 29.47 -15.51
C ASN A 1016 -34.79 30.04 -15.29
N LYS A 1017 -35.68 29.91 -16.29
CA LYS A 1017 -37.11 30.22 -16.16
C LYS A 1017 -37.72 29.47 -14.98
N VAL A 1018 -37.62 28.14 -14.93
CA VAL A 1018 -38.21 27.32 -13.87
C VAL A 1018 -37.59 27.64 -12.51
N PHE A 1019 -36.26 27.75 -12.44
CA PHE A 1019 -35.51 28.07 -11.21
C PHE A 1019 -35.99 29.34 -10.52
N ALA A 1020 -36.35 30.38 -11.29
CA ALA A 1020 -36.78 31.67 -10.76
C ALA A 1020 -38.32 31.89 -10.76
N ALA A 1021 -39.12 31.00 -11.37
CA ALA A 1021 -40.58 31.11 -11.47
C ALA A 1021 -41.39 30.26 -10.48
N ILE A 1022 -40.75 29.46 -9.63
CA ILE A 1022 -41.45 28.66 -8.60
C ILE A 1022 -42.19 29.58 -7.60
N PRO A 1023 -43.51 29.43 -7.41
CA PRO A 1023 -44.32 30.40 -6.66
C PRO A 1023 -44.05 30.42 -5.13
N GLN A 1024 -43.36 31.53 -4.70
CA GLN A 1024 -43.60 33.88 -3.07
C GLN A 1024 -44.36 34.02 -1.64
N SER A 1025 -43.68 33.74 -0.50
CA SER A 1025 -44.10 34.06 0.90
C SER A 1025 -43.15 33.62 2.05
N TYR A 1026 -41.93 33.09 1.83
CA TYR A 1026 -41.14 32.46 2.92
C TYR A 1026 -40.62 33.47 3.97
N ILE A 1027 -41.17 33.39 5.19
CA ILE A 1027 -40.79 34.17 6.39
C ILE A 1027 -40.62 33.23 7.58
N SER A 1028 -39.60 33.45 8.41
CA SER A 1028 -39.32 32.63 9.61
C SER A 1028 -39.07 33.51 10.85
N ASN A 1029 -39.59 33.05 11.99
CA ASN A 1029 -39.39 33.56 13.35
C ASN A 1029 -40.09 34.90 13.71
N SER A 1030 -41.43 34.93 13.63
CA SER A 1030 -42.25 35.89 14.39
C SER A 1030 -42.48 35.41 15.82
N THR A 1031 -42.55 36.32 16.80
CA THR A 1031 -42.56 35.99 18.24
C THR A 1031 -43.96 35.86 18.86
N TYR A 1032 -45.01 35.74 18.03
CA TYR A 1032 -46.41 35.70 18.49
C TYR A 1032 -47.13 34.40 18.12
N ASP A 1033 -47.81 33.86 19.11
CA ASP A 1033 -48.59 32.63 19.02
C ASP A 1033 -49.96 32.85 18.33
N ARG A 1034 -50.42 31.80 17.63
CA ARG A 1034 -51.83 31.50 17.31
C ARG A 1034 -52.50 32.26 16.14
N LYS A 1035 -52.38 31.64 14.96
CA LYS A 1035 -53.05 31.85 13.66
C LYS A 1035 -52.39 32.83 12.70
N SER A 1036 -52.27 32.39 11.44
CA SER A 1036 -51.58 33.02 10.30
C SER A 1036 -50.08 33.26 10.54
N TYR A 1037 -49.21 33.15 9.55
CA TYR A 1037 -49.44 32.86 8.12
C TYR A 1037 -48.68 31.61 7.65
N ILE A 1038 -49.03 31.06 6.48
CA ILE A 1038 -48.22 29.98 5.86
C ILE A 1038 -47.02 30.62 5.19
N THR A 1039 -45.89 29.91 5.27
CA THR A 1039 -44.58 30.36 4.85
C THR A 1039 -44.02 29.34 3.85
N SER A 1040 -43.58 29.82 2.69
CA SER A 1040 -43.24 29.01 1.50
C SER A 1040 -42.67 29.92 0.40
N TYR A 1041 -41.64 29.52 -0.37
CA TYR A 1041 -41.03 30.12 -1.59
C TYR A 1041 -39.51 29.88 -1.64
N ASP A 1042 -38.86 30.36 -2.71
CA ASP A 1042 -37.40 30.56 -2.89
C ASP A 1042 -36.49 29.83 -1.89
N TRP A 1043 -36.48 28.54 -2.12
CA TRP A 1043 -35.65 27.56 -1.46
C TRP A 1043 -34.16 27.80 -1.73
N ALA A 1044 -33.79 28.44 -2.85
CA ALA A 1044 -32.42 28.79 -3.18
C ALA A 1044 -31.95 29.98 -2.32
N GLY A 1045 -32.75 31.04 -2.22
CA GLY A 1045 -32.52 32.17 -1.31
C GLY A 1045 -32.42 31.74 0.15
N PHE A 1046 -33.27 30.79 0.59
CA PHE A 1046 -33.16 30.17 1.91
C PHE A 1046 -31.82 29.42 2.09
N LEU A 1047 -31.36 28.63 1.10
CA LEU A 1047 -30.05 27.96 1.15
C LEU A 1047 -28.90 28.97 1.23
N VAL A 1048 -28.94 30.06 0.46
CA VAL A 1048 -27.95 31.15 0.51
C VAL A 1048 -27.95 31.78 1.91
N ALA A 1049 -29.11 32.12 2.46
CA ALA A 1049 -29.23 32.73 3.79
C ALA A 1049 -28.75 31.79 4.90
N ARG A 1050 -28.98 30.49 4.75
CA ARG A 1050 -28.52 29.44 5.68
C ARG A 1050 -27.00 29.23 5.61
N LEU A 1051 -26.42 29.20 4.40
CA LEU A 1051 -24.97 29.15 4.23
C LEU A 1051 -24.29 30.41 4.79
N TYR A 1052 -24.86 31.59 4.51
CA TYR A 1052 -24.38 32.87 5.06
C TYR A 1052 -24.38 32.84 6.60
N ARG A 1053 -25.49 32.47 7.24
CA ARG A 1053 -25.60 32.32 8.71
C ARG A 1053 -24.65 31.27 9.29
N ARG A 1054 -24.32 30.22 8.53
CA ARG A 1054 -23.35 29.18 8.94
C ARG A 1054 -21.90 29.71 8.95
N GLN A 1055 -21.56 30.59 8.02
CA GLN A 1055 -20.24 31.22 7.94
C GLN A 1055 -20.13 32.43 8.91
N GLU A 1056 -21.16 33.27 8.99
CA GLU A 1056 -21.22 34.47 9.82
C GLU A 1056 -22.44 34.44 10.77
N PRO A 1057 -22.38 33.72 11.91
CA PRO A 1057 -23.50 33.60 12.85
C PRO A 1057 -23.86 34.90 13.58
N HIS A 1058 -23.05 35.96 13.43
CA HIS A 1058 -23.21 37.27 14.07
C HIS A 1058 -23.05 38.43 13.08
N PHE A 1059 -23.48 38.26 11.83
CA PHE A 1059 -23.46 39.33 10.82
C PHE A 1059 -24.32 40.54 11.26
N THR A 1060 -23.87 41.75 10.92
CA THR A 1060 -24.58 43.03 11.19
C THR A 1060 -25.09 43.73 9.93
N SER A 1061 -24.53 43.34 8.78
CA SER A 1061 -24.80 43.87 7.44
C SER A 1061 -24.44 42.78 6.44
N LEU A 1062 -25.16 42.67 5.33
CA LEU A 1062 -24.91 41.64 4.32
C LEU A 1062 -23.75 42.06 3.41
N GLY A 1063 -22.68 41.28 3.35
CA GLY A 1063 -21.54 41.56 2.47
C GLY A 1063 -21.82 41.19 1.01
N THR A 1064 -21.60 42.12 0.06
CA THR A 1064 -21.86 41.87 -1.37
C THR A 1064 -21.06 40.67 -1.90
N TYR A 1065 -19.76 40.61 -1.62
CA TYR A 1065 -18.88 39.55 -2.15
C TYR A 1065 -19.24 38.18 -1.58
N GLU A 1066 -19.56 38.13 -0.29
CA GLU A 1066 -20.00 36.94 0.42
C GLU A 1066 -21.36 36.46 -0.13
N LEU A 1067 -22.31 37.38 -0.38
CA LEU A 1067 -23.59 37.09 -1.01
C LEU A 1067 -23.41 36.52 -2.43
N MET A 1068 -22.58 37.16 -3.26
CA MET A 1068 -22.26 36.71 -4.63
C MET A 1068 -21.62 35.31 -4.63
N ASN A 1069 -20.74 35.02 -3.68
CA ASN A 1069 -20.11 33.70 -3.57
C ASN A 1069 -21.11 32.64 -3.10
N MET A 1070 -21.98 32.95 -2.14
CA MET A 1070 -22.99 32.01 -1.66
C MET A 1070 -24.11 31.75 -2.68
N SER A 1071 -24.58 32.76 -3.42
CA SER A 1071 -25.56 32.58 -4.51
C SER A 1071 -24.98 31.74 -5.64
N LYS A 1072 -23.71 31.98 -6.02
CA LYS A 1072 -22.96 31.19 -6.99
C LYS A 1072 -22.80 29.73 -6.56
N ILE A 1073 -22.41 29.47 -5.30
CA ILE A 1073 -22.31 28.11 -4.76
C ILE A 1073 -23.66 27.40 -4.83
N VAL A 1074 -24.74 28.04 -4.36
CA VAL A 1074 -26.08 27.42 -4.43
C VAL A 1074 -26.44 27.10 -5.89
N TYR A 1075 -26.34 28.05 -6.82
CA TYR A 1075 -26.67 27.83 -8.23
C TYR A 1075 -25.88 26.67 -8.87
N GLN A 1076 -24.57 26.57 -8.58
CA GLN A 1076 -23.72 25.45 -9.03
C GLN A 1076 -24.21 24.08 -8.52
N TRP A 1077 -24.54 23.99 -7.22
CA TRP A 1077 -25.08 22.76 -6.61
C TRP A 1077 -26.49 22.43 -7.11
N VAL A 1078 -27.32 23.44 -7.39
CA VAL A 1078 -28.65 23.24 -7.98
C VAL A 1078 -28.54 22.66 -9.37
N TYR A 1079 -27.81 23.33 -10.27
CA TYR A 1079 -27.77 22.92 -11.67
C TYR A 1079 -27.13 21.55 -11.87
N SER A 1080 -26.04 21.25 -11.14
CA SER A 1080 -25.41 19.92 -11.18
C SER A 1080 -26.34 18.82 -10.65
N THR A 1081 -27.15 19.09 -9.63
CA THR A 1081 -28.15 18.15 -9.10
C THR A 1081 -29.30 17.96 -10.09
N TYR A 1082 -29.90 19.05 -10.55
CA TYR A 1082 -30.97 19.08 -11.56
C TYR A 1082 -30.58 18.29 -12.81
N PHE A 1083 -29.43 18.61 -13.41
CA PHE A 1083 -28.97 17.93 -14.61
C PHE A 1083 -28.77 16.43 -14.38
N THR A 1084 -28.26 16.01 -13.22
CA THR A 1084 -27.99 14.59 -12.95
C THR A 1084 -29.26 13.75 -12.78
N ILE A 1085 -30.31 14.36 -12.21
CA ILE A 1085 -31.63 13.75 -12.06
C ILE A 1085 -32.32 13.61 -13.43
N TRP A 1086 -32.25 14.65 -14.27
CA TRP A 1086 -32.98 14.76 -15.53
C TRP A 1086 -32.11 14.50 -16.78
N LYS A 1087 -30.90 13.95 -16.61
CA LYS A 1087 -29.89 13.75 -17.68
C LYS A 1087 -30.41 13.03 -18.92
N ASP A 1088 -31.35 12.10 -18.74
CA ASP A 1088 -31.90 11.26 -19.82
C ASP A 1088 -32.80 12.06 -20.79
N ILE A 1089 -33.18 13.29 -20.43
CA ILE A 1089 -33.85 14.26 -21.31
C ILE A 1089 -32.82 14.99 -22.19
N TYR A 1090 -31.63 15.28 -21.67
CA TYR A 1090 -30.62 16.12 -22.32
C TYR A 1090 -29.53 15.35 -23.07
N LEU A 1091 -29.18 14.16 -22.60
CA LEU A 1091 -28.12 13.31 -23.15
C LEU A 1091 -28.71 12.30 -24.13
N GLN A 1092 -28.22 12.30 -25.38
CA GLN A 1092 -28.63 11.28 -26.36
C GLN A 1092 -28.07 9.89 -25.98
N PRO A 1093 -28.91 8.85 -25.76
CA PRO A 1093 -28.43 7.49 -25.54
C PRO A 1093 -27.86 6.88 -26.83
N LEU A 1094 -26.95 5.91 -26.68
CA LEU A 1094 -26.27 5.21 -27.78
C LEU A 1094 -26.89 3.83 -28.02
N ASP A 1095 -27.29 3.55 -29.26
CA ASP A 1095 -27.74 2.21 -29.70
C ASP A 1095 -26.70 1.10 -29.45
N THR A 1096 -25.42 1.47 -29.39
CA THR A 1096 -24.30 0.58 -29.06
C THR A 1096 -23.32 1.29 -28.13
N PRO A 1097 -23.23 0.87 -26.85
CA PRO A 1097 -22.23 1.41 -25.93
C PRO A 1097 -20.80 1.13 -26.42
N HIS A 1098 -19.93 2.14 -26.36
CA HIS A 1098 -18.52 2.02 -26.71
C HIS A 1098 -17.63 2.15 -25.47
N THR A 1099 -16.40 1.64 -25.55
CA THR A 1099 -15.47 1.72 -24.42
C THR A 1099 -15.10 3.17 -24.12
N ALA A 1100 -15.20 3.56 -22.85
CA ALA A 1100 -14.91 4.93 -22.40
C ALA A 1100 -13.46 5.34 -22.68
N PRO A 1101 -13.18 6.58 -23.10
CA PRO A 1101 -11.82 7.02 -23.40
C PRO A 1101 -10.93 7.00 -22.15
N ASN A 1102 -9.68 6.57 -22.32
CA ASN A 1102 -8.67 6.43 -21.25
C ASN A 1102 -9.10 5.50 -20.09
N SER A 1103 -9.93 4.49 -20.37
CA SER A 1103 -10.45 3.54 -19.39
C SER A 1103 -9.35 2.74 -18.67
N THR A 1104 -9.39 2.74 -17.34
CA THR A 1104 -8.48 2.03 -16.43
C THR A 1104 -9.22 1.46 -15.22
N VAL A 1105 -8.72 0.34 -14.69
CA VAL A 1105 -9.01 -0.12 -13.32
C VAL A 1105 -7.77 0.13 -12.47
N ILE A 1106 -7.97 0.64 -11.27
CA ILE A 1106 -6.92 1.06 -10.34
C ILE A 1106 -7.08 0.20 -9.08
N TYR A 1107 -6.11 -0.68 -8.85
CA TYR A 1107 -6.04 -1.50 -7.66
C TYR A 1107 -4.93 -0.98 -6.74
N ASN A 1108 -5.19 -0.88 -5.43
CA ASN A 1108 -4.13 -0.64 -4.45
C ASN A 1108 -3.38 -1.95 -4.20
N THR A 1109 -2.14 -2.04 -4.68
CA THR A 1109 -1.37 -3.30 -4.62
C THR A 1109 0.04 -3.09 -4.08
N TRP A 1110 0.63 -4.15 -3.55
CA TRP A 1110 1.98 -4.14 -3.00
C TRP A 1110 3.01 -4.34 -4.10
N THR A 1111 4.09 -3.56 -4.07
CA THR A 1111 5.13 -3.59 -5.10
C THR A 1111 6.55 -3.59 -4.52
N MET A 1112 7.50 -4.14 -5.29
CA MET A 1112 8.92 -4.22 -4.90
C MET A 1112 9.74 -3.21 -5.70
N ALA A 1113 9.94 -2.02 -5.14
CA ALA A 1113 10.73 -0.97 -5.75
C ALA A 1113 12.25 -1.26 -5.61
N PRO A 1114 13.05 -1.22 -6.70
CA PRO A 1114 14.49 -1.41 -6.63
C PRO A 1114 15.20 -0.14 -6.13
N SER A 1115 15.96 -0.24 -5.05
CA SER A 1115 16.66 0.90 -4.46
C SER A 1115 17.94 1.24 -5.25
N ILE A 1116 17.84 2.23 -6.14
CA ILE A 1116 18.93 2.73 -7.00
C ILE A 1116 20.26 2.97 -6.24
N PRO A 1117 20.32 3.70 -5.09
CA PRO A 1117 21.59 3.96 -4.41
C PRO A 1117 22.27 2.68 -3.90
N SER A 1118 21.51 1.71 -3.39
CA SER A 1118 22.04 0.46 -2.84
C SER A 1118 22.59 -0.45 -3.94
N LEU A 1119 21.87 -0.55 -5.06
CA LEU A 1119 22.32 -1.27 -6.26
C LEU A 1119 23.61 -0.65 -6.82
N ALA A 1120 23.68 0.69 -6.90
CA ALA A 1120 24.88 1.39 -7.35
C ALA A 1120 26.09 1.15 -6.42
N ILE A 1121 25.92 1.28 -5.10
CA ILE A 1121 26.98 1.01 -4.11
C ILE A 1121 27.47 -0.44 -4.21
N ALA A 1122 26.57 -1.41 -4.32
CA ALA A 1122 26.95 -2.81 -4.43
C ALA A 1122 27.68 -3.14 -5.73
N LEU A 1123 27.22 -2.62 -6.87
CA LEU A 1123 27.91 -2.79 -8.16
C LEU A 1123 29.34 -2.21 -8.11
N VAL A 1124 29.53 -1.04 -7.49
CA VAL A 1124 30.85 -0.43 -7.27
C VAL A 1124 31.75 -1.31 -6.39
N ILE A 1125 31.23 -1.89 -5.30
CA ILE A 1125 32.02 -2.75 -4.42
C ILE A 1125 32.42 -4.06 -5.12
N ILE A 1126 31.49 -4.72 -5.82
CA ILE A 1126 31.78 -5.99 -6.52
C ILE A 1126 32.76 -5.75 -7.70
N ALA A 1127 32.63 -4.62 -8.41
CA ALA A 1127 33.61 -4.21 -9.43
C ALA A 1127 35.01 -4.00 -8.81
N LEU A 1128 35.09 -3.32 -7.66
CA LEU A 1128 36.34 -3.13 -6.91
C LEU A 1128 36.95 -4.46 -6.43
N ASP A 1129 36.12 -5.42 -5.99
CA ASP A 1129 36.59 -6.75 -5.59
C ASP A 1129 37.14 -7.56 -6.77
N THR A 1130 36.47 -7.57 -7.94
CA THR A 1130 36.97 -8.28 -9.13
C THR A 1130 38.31 -7.70 -9.61
N LEU A 1131 38.45 -6.36 -9.58
CA LEU A 1131 39.71 -5.67 -9.87
C LEU A 1131 40.82 -6.07 -8.88
N ILE A 1132 40.53 -6.07 -7.57
CA ILE A 1132 41.51 -6.42 -6.53
C ILE A 1132 41.91 -7.89 -6.60
N ILE A 1133 40.97 -8.80 -6.90
CA ILE A 1133 41.26 -10.23 -7.12
C ILE A 1133 42.19 -10.43 -8.33
N LEU A 1134 41.97 -9.68 -9.43
CA LEU A 1134 42.86 -9.68 -10.60
C LEU A 1134 44.26 -9.15 -10.26
N ILE A 1135 44.34 -8.02 -9.53
CA ILE A 1135 45.62 -7.45 -9.04
C ILE A 1135 46.35 -8.43 -8.12
N VAL A 1136 45.65 -9.09 -7.20
CA VAL A 1136 46.20 -10.11 -6.29
C VAL A 1136 46.78 -11.29 -7.08
N PHE A 1137 46.04 -11.81 -8.06
CA PHE A 1137 46.49 -12.92 -8.89
C PHE A 1137 47.73 -12.54 -9.70
N GLY A 1138 47.69 -11.41 -10.43
CA GLY A 1138 48.80 -10.92 -11.23
C GLY A 1138 50.06 -10.61 -10.41
N THR A 1139 49.92 -10.02 -9.22
CA THR A 1139 51.07 -9.64 -8.38
C THR A 1139 51.66 -10.79 -7.57
N ARG A 1140 50.90 -11.86 -7.24
CA ARG A 1140 51.36 -12.94 -6.36
C ARG A 1140 51.57 -14.31 -7.01
N ARG A 1141 50.97 -14.59 -8.17
CA ARG A 1141 51.19 -15.84 -8.92
C ARG A 1141 52.68 -16.03 -9.21
N GLY A 1142 53.21 -17.22 -8.88
CA GLY A 1142 54.62 -17.58 -9.11
C GLY A 1142 55.68 -16.85 -8.25
N ARG A 1143 55.31 -15.86 -7.43
CA ARG A 1143 56.28 -15.08 -6.63
C ARG A 1143 56.83 -15.81 -5.41
N PHE A 1144 56.09 -16.76 -4.83
CA PHE A 1144 56.56 -17.58 -3.72
C PHE A 1144 56.99 -18.97 -4.23
N LYS A 1145 58.25 -19.36 -4.00
CA LYS A 1145 58.87 -20.58 -4.54
C LYS A 1145 59.24 -21.63 -3.48
N GLY A 1146 58.64 -21.59 -2.29
CA GLY A 1146 58.91 -22.59 -1.23
C GLY A 1146 58.22 -23.95 -1.46
N PRO A 1147 58.80 -25.08 -1.01
CA PRO A 1147 58.22 -26.42 -1.23
C PRO A 1147 56.95 -26.70 -0.40
N ARG A 1148 56.63 -25.86 0.58
CA ARG A 1148 55.41 -25.86 1.38
C ARG A 1148 54.87 -24.43 1.50
N VAL A 1149 53.62 -24.29 1.95
CA VAL A 1149 53.11 -23.01 2.45
C VAL A 1149 53.27 -22.98 3.98
N PRO A 1150 53.77 -21.89 4.61
CA PRO A 1150 54.05 -21.82 6.05
C PRO A 1150 52.77 -21.72 6.92
N ARG A 1151 51.89 -22.73 6.84
CA ARG A 1151 50.56 -22.73 7.48
C ARG A 1151 50.56 -23.18 8.95
N SER A 1152 51.65 -23.76 9.45
CA SER A 1152 51.71 -24.38 10.79
C SER A 1152 53.14 -24.56 11.28
N ILE A 1153 53.33 -24.70 12.60
CA ILE A 1153 54.69 -24.73 13.19
C ILE A 1153 55.53 -25.91 12.69
N GLY A 1154 54.95 -27.10 12.52
CA GLY A 1154 55.63 -28.25 11.92
C GLY A 1154 55.92 -28.11 10.42
N ALA A 1155 55.22 -27.20 9.72
CA ALA A 1155 55.54 -26.84 8.34
C ALA A 1155 56.75 -25.90 8.26
N VAL A 1156 56.97 -25.07 9.28
CA VAL A 1156 58.02 -24.04 9.34
C VAL A 1156 59.31 -24.54 10.02
N MET A 1157 59.18 -25.38 11.06
CA MET A 1157 60.29 -25.85 11.90
C MET A 1157 61.49 -26.43 11.10
N PRO A 1158 61.31 -27.28 10.06
CA PRO A 1158 62.43 -27.80 9.26
C PRO A 1158 63.17 -26.78 8.37
N TRP A 1159 62.71 -25.51 8.31
CA TRP A 1159 63.44 -24.42 7.64
C TRP A 1159 64.14 -23.48 8.63
N ILE A 1160 63.95 -23.68 9.94
CA ILE A 1160 64.52 -22.82 10.98
C ILE A 1160 65.49 -23.62 11.87
N ALA A 1161 65.23 -24.92 12.06
CA ALA A 1161 65.94 -25.81 12.99
C ALA A 1161 67.47 -25.88 12.84
N HIS A 1162 68.02 -25.64 11.65
CA HIS A 1162 69.47 -25.70 11.37
C HIS A 1162 70.10 -24.35 11.00
N SER A 1163 69.44 -23.24 11.36
CA SER A 1163 69.89 -21.88 11.04
C SER A 1163 70.77 -21.28 12.14
N ARG A 1164 71.79 -20.52 11.72
CA ARG A 1164 72.67 -19.72 12.59
C ARG A 1164 71.91 -18.58 13.30
N MET A 1165 70.86 -18.05 12.65
CA MET A 1165 69.91 -17.08 13.23
C MET A 1165 69.29 -17.57 14.55
N LEU A 1166 69.20 -18.89 14.81
CA LEU A 1166 68.60 -19.38 16.06
C LEU A 1166 69.37 -18.93 17.32
N ASP A 1167 70.65 -18.61 17.20
CA ASP A 1167 71.45 -18.13 18.32
C ASP A 1167 71.03 -16.72 18.78
N ASP A 1168 70.47 -15.90 17.88
CA ASP A 1168 69.84 -14.61 18.18
C ASP A 1168 68.49 -14.73 18.92
N PHE A 1169 67.97 -15.95 19.08
CA PHE A 1169 66.66 -16.22 19.69
C PHE A 1169 66.70 -16.97 21.02
N ARG A 1170 67.81 -17.64 21.36
CA ARG A 1170 67.93 -18.47 22.59
C ARG A 1170 67.64 -17.67 23.85
N GLY A 1171 66.79 -18.20 24.72
CA GLY A 1171 66.43 -17.59 26.01
C GLY A 1171 65.47 -16.40 25.91
N THR A 1172 65.06 -16.01 24.70
CA THR A 1172 64.16 -14.86 24.49
C THR A 1172 62.67 -15.24 24.52
N TYR A 1173 62.33 -16.49 24.85
CA TYR A 1173 60.95 -17.00 24.97
C TYR A 1173 60.05 -16.20 25.93
N PHE A 1174 60.56 -15.84 27.11
CA PHE A 1174 59.83 -15.06 28.11
C PHE A 1174 59.65 -13.58 27.75
N TRP A 1175 60.25 -13.11 26.66
CA TRP A 1175 60.13 -11.72 26.23
C TRP A 1175 58.82 -11.44 25.49
N THR A 1176 58.30 -10.24 25.67
CA THR A 1176 57.20 -9.71 24.86
C THR A 1176 57.64 -9.50 23.40
N SER A 1177 56.67 -9.51 22.48
CA SER A 1177 56.90 -9.26 21.05
C SER A 1177 57.56 -7.89 20.77
N VAL A 1178 57.44 -6.92 21.68
CA VAL A 1178 58.09 -5.61 21.58
C VAL A 1178 59.56 -5.69 21.99
N GLN A 1179 59.87 -6.29 23.14
CA GLN A 1179 61.25 -6.52 23.59
C GLN A 1179 62.05 -7.31 22.56
N ARG A 1180 61.46 -8.39 22.01
CA ARG A 1180 62.08 -9.21 20.95
C ARG A 1180 62.34 -8.41 19.68
N ARG A 1181 61.42 -7.53 19.25
CA ARG A 1181 61.67 -6.63 18.11
C ARG A 1181 62.83 -5.68 18.39
N VAL A 1182 62.84 -4.99 19.53
CA VAL A 1182 63.89 -4.04 19.90
C VAL A 1182 65.27 -4.71 19.98
N HIS A 1183 65.35 -5.97 20.41
CA HIS A 1183 66.59 -6.74 20.36
C HIS A 1183 67.05 -7.04 18.93
N LEU A 1184 66.18 -7.61 18.08
CA LEU A 1184 66.55 -7.93 16.69
C LEU A 1184 66.88 -6.69 15.85
N ASP A 1185 66.18 -5.57 16.09
CA ASP A 1185 66.46 -4.29 15.42
C ASP A 1185 67.83 -3.71 15.87
N ARG A 1186 68.27 -3.96 17.12
CA ARG A 1186 69.63 -3.61 17.60
C ARG A 1186 70.73 -4.46 16.98
N LEU A 1187 70.45 -5.73 16.63
CA LEU A 1187 71.43 -6.59 15.96
C LEU A 1187 71.71 -6.15 14.51
N ASN A 1188 70.79 -5.42 13.86
CA ASN A 1188 70.89 -4.90 12.48
C ASN A 1188 71.20 -5.95 11.37
N LYS A 1189 71.19 -7.24 11.73
CA LYS A 1189 71.40 -8.40 10.86
C LYS A 1189 70.39 -8.45 9.70
N ARG A 1190 70.79 -9.16 8.64
CA ARG A 1190 70.01 -9.35 7.42
C ARG A 1190 69.70 -10.82 7.21
N TYR A 1191 68.50 -11.10 6.71
CA TYR A 1191 67.97 -12.46 6.65
C TYR A 1191 67.31 -12.73 5.30
N GLY A 1192 67.30 -14.00 4.89
CA GLY A 1192 66.57 -14.45 3.72
C GLY A 1192 66.09 -15.89 3.84
N PHE A 1193 65.22 -16.29 2.92
CA PHE A 1193 64.70 -17.66 2.80
C PHE A 1193 65.07 -18.21 1.43
N ARG A 1194 66.20 -18.91 1.36
CA ARG A 1194 66.77 -19.48 0.14
C ARG A 1194 67.34 -20.87 0.44
N MET A 1195 68.04 -21.48 -0.52
CA MET A 1195 68.94 -22.57 -0.20
C MET A 1195 70.24 -21.98 0.35
N PHE A 1196 70.67 -22.47 1.51
CA PHE A 1196 71.93 -22.10 2.17
C PHE A 1196 72.81 -23.35 2.29
N LEU A 1197 74.13 -23.16 2.24
CA LEU A 1197 75.11 -24.20 2.51
C LEU A 1197 75.33 -24.29 4.03
N ASN A 1198 74.94 -25.41 4.63
CA ASN A 1198 75.13 -25.65 6.06
C ASN A 1198 76.57 -26.08 6.38
N ALA A 1199 76.96 -26.01 7.66
CA ALA A 1199 78.24 -26.52 8.16
C ALA A 1199 78.47 -28.01 7.84
N ASP A 1200 77.40 -28.78 7.63
CA ASP A 1200 77.41 -30.19 7.19
C ASP A 1200 77.83 -30.38 5.71
N GLY A 1201 78.10 -29.30 4.96
CA GLY A 1201 78.43 -29.36 3.52
C GLY A 1201 77.23 -29.56 2.59
N HIS A 1202 76.01 -29.69 3.12
CA HIS A 1202 74.78 -29.89 2.33
C HIS A 1202 73.95 -28.60 2.17
N TRP A 1203 73.42 -28.39 0.96
CA TRP A 1203 72.49 -27.30 0.65
C TRP A 1203 71.08 -27.59 1.18
N ARG A 1204 70.57 -26.75 2.10
CA ARG A 1204 69.21 -26.88 2.66
C ARG A 1204 68.38 -25.61 2.48
N TYR A 1205 67.06 -25.76 2.36
CA TYR A 1205 66.12 -24.63 2.41
C TYR A 1205 66.01 -24.17 3.85
N ALA A 1206 66.56 -23.00 4.15
CA ALA A 1206 66.55 -22.42 5.50
C ALA A 1206 66.19 -20.93 5.45
N VAL A 1207 65.62 -20.43 6.56
CA VAL A 1207 65.62 -19.00 6.87
C VAL A 1207 66.90 -18.75 7.66
N ASP A 1208 67.87 -18.02 7.12
CA ASP A 1208 69.17 -17.83 7.76
C ASP A 1208 69.71 -16.41 7.60
N GLU A 1209 70.74 -16.09 8.37
CA GLU A 1209 71.49 -14.83 8.27
C GLU A 1209 72.29 -14.75 6.96
N GLU A 1210 72.10 -13.65 6.23
CA GLU A 1210 72.86 -13.35 5.02
C GLU A 1210 74.04 -12.43 5.38
N PRO A 1211 75.28 -12.76 4.96
CA PRO A 1211 76.44 -11.94 5.28
C PRO A 1211 76.33 -10.54 4.66
N ALA A 1212 77.00 -9.57 5.29
CA ALA A 1212 77.32 -8.33 4.61
C ALA A 1212 78.31 -8.62 3.46
N GLU A 1213 78.19 -7.89 2.36
CA GLU A 1213 79.15 -8.00 1.25
C GLU A 1213 80.45 -7.29 1.65
N ASP A 1214 81.49 -8.07 1.93
CA ASP A 1214 82.85 -7.55 1.80
C ASP A 1214 83.09 -7.22 0.33
N LYS A 1215 83.40 -5.95 0.04
CA LYS A 1215 83.63 -5.44 -1.33
C LYS A 1215 84.92 -5.95 -1.99
N CYS A 1216 85.52 -7.02 -1.47
CA CYS A 1216 86.84 -7.53 -1.83
C CYS A 1216 86.83 -9.04 -2.15
N ALA A 1217 85.74 -9.55 -2.75
CA ALA A 1217 85.64 -10.91 -3.27
C ALA A 1217 84.95 -10.94 -4.64
N GLY A 1218 85.61 -10.35 -5.65
CA GLY A 1218 85.26 -10.57 -7.05
C GLY A 1218 85.77 -11.92 -7.57
N GLU A 1219 85.16 -12.42 -8.64
CA GLU A 1219 85.70 -13.48 -9.52
C GLU A 1219 85.93 -14.88 -8.93
N ALA A 1220 84.91 -15.50 -8.30
CA ALA A 1220 84.93 -16.96 -8.09
C ALA A 1220 83.57 -17.69 -7.87
N GLU A 1221 82.43 -17.33 -8.49
CA GLU A 1221 81.26 -18.27 -8.54
C GLU A 1221 80.17 -17.98 -9.61
N ASP A 1222 80.50 -17.49 -10.81
CA ASP A 1222 79.49 -17.32 -11.87
C ASP A 1222 79.23 -18.63 -12.65
N GLY A 1223 78.51 -19.56 -11.99
CA GLY A 1223 78.54 -20.98 -12.36
C GLY A 1223 77.22 -21.76 -12.43
N PHE A 1224 76.04 -21.18 -12.20
CA PHE A 1224 74.74 -21.83 -12.53
C PHE A 1224 73.55 -20.84 -12.58
N LYS A 1225 73.52 -19.94 -13.58
CA LYS A 1225 72.34 -19.11 -13.86
C LYS A 1225 71.22 -19.95 -14.50
N MET A 1226 70.22 -20.38 -13.72
CA MET A 1226 68.96 -20.87 -14.30
C MET A 1226 68.05 -19.67 -14.65
N SER A 1227 67.61 -19.60 -15.91
CA SER A 1227 67.01 -18.39 -16.51
C SER A 1227 65.69 -17.93 -15.86
N GLY A 1228 65.38 -16.63 -15.96
CA GLY A 1228 64.10 -16.06 -15.54
C GLY A 1228 64.15 -14.71 -14.79
N ALA A 1229 65.11 -13.84 -15.09
CA ALA A 1229 65.19 -12.49 -14.53
C ALA A 1229 65.01 -11.42 -15.63
N ILE A 1230 63.83 -10.80 -15.68
CA ILE A 1230 63.59 -9.59 -16.47
C ILE A 1230 63.83 -8.40 -15.54
N GLN A 1231 64.78 -7.54 -15.89
CA GLN A 1231 64.96 -6.24 -15.27
C GLN A 1231 63.88 -5.27 -15.79
N LEU A 1232 63.26 -4.51 -14.90
CA LEU A 1232 62.48 -3.34 -15.29
C LEU A 1232 63.42 -2.16 -15.47
N ARG A 1233 63.27 -1.43 -16.58
CA ARG A 1233 64.07 -0.26 -16.95
C ARG A 1233 63.28 0.99 -16.57
N GLU A 1234 63.94 1.95 -15.92
CA GLU A 1234 63.38 3.28 -15.68
C GLU A 1234 63.32 4.06 -17.01
N LEU A 1235 62.30 4.90 -17.15
CA LEU A 1235 62.12 5.83 -18.26
C LEU A 1235 62.48 7.23 -17.77
N ASP A 1236 63.34 7.93 -18.50
CA ASP A 1236 63.43 9.38 -18.52
C ASP A 1236 63.98 9.85 -19.90
N ASP A 1237 63.68 11.11 -20.19
CA ASP A 1237 63.60 11.89 -21.43
C ASP A 1237 64.67 11.81 -22.58
N ALA A 1238 64.15 12.17 -23.76
CA ALA A 1238 64.71 13.02 -24.83
C ALA A 1238 66.07 12.72 -25.51
N SER A 1239 66.03 12.49 -26.84
CA SER A 1239 66.50 13.46 -27.86
C SER A 1239 66.48 12.88 -29.30
N ASP A 1240 66.39 13.75 -30.31
CA ASP A 1240 66.46 13.40 -31.75
C ASP A 1240 67.90 13.15 -32.25
N SER A 1241 68.06 12.31 -33.29
CA SER A 1241 68.55 12.72 -34.63
C SER A 1241 69.24 11.62 -35.47
N THR A 1242 68.57 11.20 -36.57
CA THR A 1242 69.09 10.94 -37.95
C THR A 1242 70.20 9.91 -38.31
N SER A 1243 69.94 9.23 -39.45
CA SER A 1243 70.88 8.72 -40.49
C SER A 1243 71.56 7.34 -40.31
N SER A 1244 71.84 6.53 -41.36
CA SER A 1244 71.30 6.39 -42.74
C SER A 1244 71.88 5.11 -43.44
N LEU A 1245 71.45 4.82 -44.70
CA LEU A 1245 71.86 3.70 -45.60
C LEU A 1245 71.36 2.28 -45.23
N SER A 1246 71.08 1.34 -46.16
CA SER A 1246 70.97 1.37 -47.65
C SER A 1246 70.11 0.20 -48.21
N SER A 1247 69.89 0.20 -49.53
CA SER A 1247 69.16 -0.78 -50.39
C SER A 1247 69.71 -2.24 -50.35
N SER A 1248 69.07 -3.28 -50.92
CA SER A 1248 68.08 -3.36 -52.02
C SER A 1248 67.13 -4.60 -52.04
N GLU A 1249 65.96 -4.39 -52.67
CA GLU A 1249 65.07 -5.26 -53.50
C GLU A 1249 65.52 -6.64 -54.08
N PRO A 1250 64.63 -7.48 -54.72
CA PRO A 1250 63.18 -7.28 -55.07
C PRO A 1250 62.18 -8.47 -54.90
N THR A 1251 60.87 -8.14 -55.06
CA THR A 1251 59.72 -8.91 -55.65
C THR A 1251 59.32 -10.35 -55.23
N ASN A 1252 58.17 -10.47 -54.53
CA ASN A 1252 56.81 -10.90 -55.00
C ASN A 1252 56.64 -11.70 -56.33
N PRO A 1253 55.48 -12.38 -56.60
CA PRO A 1253 54.25 -12.59 -55.81
C PRO A 1253 53.90 -14.12 -55.67
N THR A 1254 52.69 -14.73 -55.62
CA THR A 1254 51.27 -14.35 -55.89
C THR A 1254 50.24 -15.35 -55.25
N THR A 1255 49.07 -14.85 -54.83
CA THR A 1255 47.70 -15.45 -54.71
C THR A 1255 47.44 -16.97 -54.77
N ARG A 1256 46.57 -17.46 -53.86
CA ARG A 1256 45.16 -17.81 -54.17
C ARG A 1256 44.24 -17.93 -52.93
N GLU A 1257 42.92 -17.81 -53.12
CA GLU A 1257 41.90 -18.00 -52.08
C GLU A 1257 41.53 -19.48 -51.84
N VAL A 1258 40.82 -19.76 -50.73
CA VAL A 1258 39.42 -20.27 -50.70
C VAL A 1258 38.98 -20.58 -49.25
N ASP A 1259 37.67 -20.52 -48.99
CA ASP A 1259 37.01 -20.83 -47.71
C ASP A 1259 37.35 -22.22 -47.12
N ARG A 1260 37.21 -22.38 -45.79
CA ARG A 1260 35.96 -22.83 -45.12
C ARG A 1260 36.19 -23.43 -43.72
N GLN A 1261 35.19 -23.21 -42.86
CA GLN A 1261 34.83 -23.89 -41.61
C GLN A 1261 35.59 -25.20 -41.26
N GLU A 1262 36.14 -25.30 -40.03
CA GLU A 1262 35.41 -25.75 -38.83
C GLU A 1262 35.89 -25.00 -37.57
#